data_AF-A0A4U0XRY4-F1
#
_entry.id   AF-A0A4U0XRY4-F1
#
_cell.length_a   1.000
_cell.length_b   1.000
_cell.length_c   1.000
_cell.angle_alpha   90.00
_cell.angle_beta   90.00
_cell.angle_gamma   90.00
#
_symmetry.space_group_name_H-M   'P 1'
#
loop_
_entity.id
_entity.type
_entity.pdbx_description
1 polymer ?
#
loop_
_entity_poly.entity_id
_entity_poly.type
_entity_poly.pdbx_seq_one_letter_code
_entity_poly.pdbx_strand_id
1 'polypeptide(L)'
;MKPTLDHPGDQVLSPTKLAHVVLRTNNFAAMRDFYKVFLGAHPAFEKDNLCFLRYDDEHHRIGLLGIPQIGAKNPATSGLEHISFTYNTVMELALAYLQRQKHSIEPYWCVNHGPTTSMYYRDPDGNNLETQVDNMDDEGARAFMESEAFQTNPFGVDFKMEDLVARLRAGESEESIKKMPESGPRGMDSVPLSTFFSQSFSTPVTRSLAVKDFLVDNDAGFQLLLDDKRQPSLLVSDKLHPPNRTASKYNVAHRVEIPHADTLQEFAVNGSAIPDVDFNIGESYAGTLSIDSNSTSEDALWFWFFPSENPAACEEVVIWLNGGPGPGPFLWQSGTYSPIKNPYSWVNLTNMVWVDQPVGTGFSPAKNGTPQSIKNEHDVAVDFMGFWKNFMETFDLVGRKVYITGESYAGQYIPYIAYNMLETNNTDYYNVSGIQINDPSINYDDTLIEAPAVWHLNDYENIFGLNQTFMTDINARAEKCGYFEFMENALTFPPLGPIPTAPNSSEPGCAVWDDIVAATVYINPCFNIYHLIDYCPYLWDQLGFPSLGWGPNDYFNRTDVQKAINAPPTDYTICGDSSLGLINPGDSSAPSALGPLPKVIERTNNVIIGHGWLDYLLLANGTLATIQNMTWNGKQGFQTRPSDEFFVPYHPGLAEILYEIDYQPIPATPATNVAGAGILGTTHTERGLTFVTVNHAGHEIPQYVPGASYRHLEFLLGRIPSLTTMGDFTTQSGNYTGTTPPSK
;
A
#
# COMPACT_ATOMS: atom_id res chain seq x y z
N MET A 1 -1.68 33.53 30.26
CA MET A 1 -2.85 34.42 30.03
C MET A 1 -4.05 33.55 29.76
N LYS A 2 -5.28 33.97 30.07
CA LYS A 2 -6.46 33.22 29.59
C LYS A 2 -6.45 33.24 28.06
N PRO A 3 -6.68 32.10 27.39
CA PRO A 3 -6.69 32.05 25.94
C PRO A 3 -7.76 33.00 25.39
N THR A 4 -7.41 33.69 24.31
CA THR A 4 -8.27 34.63 23.58
C THR A 4 -8.26 34.27 22.10
N LEU A 5 -9.16 34.82 21.29
CA LEU A 5 -9.14 34.54 19.85
C LEU A 5 -7.84 34.99 19.17
N ASP A 6 -7.24 36.09 19.64
CA ASP A 6 -5.98 36.61 19.09
C ASP A 6 -4.74 35.93 19.68
N HIS A 7 -4.90 35.22 20.79
CA HIS A 7 -3.85 34.51 21.51
C HIS A 7 -4.42 33.20 22.08
N PRO A 8 -4.58 32.16 21.24
CA PRO A 8 -5.36 30.97 21.59
C PRO A 8 -4.68 30.06 22.61
N GLY A 9 -3.37 30.19 22.81
CA GLY A 9 -2.59 29.28 23.64
C GLY A 9 -2.48 27.88 23.04
N ASP A 10 -1.72 27.00 23.70
CA ASP A 10 -1.36 25.67 23.16
C ASP A 10 -2.34 24.57 23.60
N GLN A 11 -3.14 24.82 24.63
CA GLN A 11 -4.12 23.86 25.14
C GLN A 11 -5.47 24.03 24.44
N VAL A 12 -5.90 23.00 23.72
CA VAL A 12 -7.24 22.94 23.12
C VAL A 12 -8.31 23.01 24.22
N LEU A 13 -9.33 23.83 24.00
CA LEU A 13 -10.47 23.91 24.92
C LEU A 13 -11.30 22.63 24.85
N SER A 14 -11.52 21.99 25.99
CA SER A 14 -12.39 20.82 26.07
C SER A 14 -13.86 21.21 25.82
N PRO A 15 -14.61 20.44 25.00
CA PRO A 15 -16.04 20.63 24.85
C PRO A 15 -16.77 20.33 26.17
N THR A 16 -17.91 20.97 26.41
CA THR A 16 -18.65 20.84 27.67
C THR A 16 -19.38 19.50 27.83
N LYS A 17 -19.74 18.85 26.71
CA LYS A 17 -20.35 17.51 26.66
C LYS A 17 -20.30 16.95 25.24
N LEU A 18 -20.33 15.62 25.11
CA LEU A 18 -20.72 14.97 23.85
C LEU A 18 -22.22 15.16 23.64
N ALA A 19 -22.63 15.75 22.52
CA ALA A 19 -24.03 16.06 22.26
C ALA A 19 -24.82 14.84 21.75
N HIS A 20 -24.46 14.30 20.59
CA HIS A 20 -25.18 13.18 19.96
C HIS A 20 -24.28 12.33 19.06
N VAL A 21 -24.73 11.11 18.77
CA VAL A 21 -24.14 10.19 17.78
C VAL A 21 -25.17 9.93 16.68
N VAL A 22 -24.72 9.95 15.41
CA VAL A 22 -25.59 9.65 14.25
C VAL A 22 -25.17 8.35 13.60
N LEU A 23 -26.10 7.40 13.49
CA LEU A 23 -25.89 6.10 12.86
C LEU A 23 -26.58 6.06 11.50
N ARG A 24 -25.88 5.52 10.50
CA ARG A 24 -26.44 5.21 9.18
C ARG A 24 -26.90 3.76 9.20
N THR A 25 -28.07 3.48 8.64
CA THR A 25 -28.63 2.13 8.63
C THR A 25 -29.43 1.87 7.35
N ASN A 26 -29.32 0.66 6.80
CA ASN A 26 -30.24 0.15 5.78
C ASN A 26 -31.45 -0.58 6.43
N ASN A 27 -31.46 -0.73 7.75
CA ASN A 27 -32.47 -1.40 8.57
C ASN A 27 -33.20 -0.41 9.51
N PHE A 28 -33.61 0.72 8.95
CA PHE A 28 -34.08 1.90 9.71
C PHE A 28 -35.19 1.61 10.72
N ALA A 29 -36.22 0.85 10.34
CA ALA A 29 -37.34 0.56 11.23
C ALA A 29 -36.92 -0.25 12.46
N ALA A 30 -36.09 -1.29 12.27
CA ALA A 30 -35.61 -2.12 13.37
C ALA A 30 -34.68 -1.32 14.29
N MET A 31 -33.76 -0.53 13.73
CA MET A 31 -32.86 0.34 14.51
C MET A 31 -33.65 1.36 15.34
N ARG A 32 -34.63 2.02 14.74
CA ARG A 32 -35.49 2.99 15.43
C ARG A 32 -36.22 2.35 16.60
N ASP A 33 -36.88 1.23 16.36
CA ASP A 33 -37.71 0.58 17.38
C ASP A 33 -36.84 -0.02 18.49
N PHE A 34 -35.66 -0.54 18.14
CA PHE A 34 -34.65 -0.99 19.10
C PHE A 34 -34.21 0.14 20.02
N TYR A 35 -33.75 1.29 19.51
CA TYR A 35 -33.24 2.37 20.35
C TYR A 35 -34.30 3.04 21.23
N LYS A 36 -35.56 3.08 20.77
CA LYS A 36 -36.71 3.53 21.60
C LYS A 36 -36.86 2.64 22.84
N VAL A 37 -36.77 1.32 22.67
CA VAL A 37 -36.88 0.36 23.78
C VAL A 37 -35.61 0.33 24.62
N PHE A 38 -34.45 0.20 23.99
CA PHE A 38 -33.16 -0.01 24.65
C PHE A 38 -32.79 1.13 25.61
N LEU A 39 -33.07 2.37 25.21
CA LEU A 39 -32.76 3.58 26.00
C LEU A 39 -33.98 4.19 26.69
N GLY A 40 -35.18 3.63 26.50
CA GLY A 40 -36.43 4.32 26.89
C GLY A 40 -36.62 5.66 26.16
N ALA A 41 -36.02 5.79 24.97
CA ALA A 41 -35.97 7.04 24.22
C ALA A 41 -37.28 7.34 23.49
N HIS A 42 -37.49 8.63 23.24
CA HIS A 42 -38.65 9.16 22.53
C HIS A 42 -38.18 10.04 21.36
N PRO A 43 -38.90 10.05 20.22
CA PRO A 43 -38.50 10.83 19.07
C PRO A 43 -38.71 12.33 19.32
N ALA A 44 -37.64 13.10 19.19
CA ALA A 44 -37.71 14.55 19.02
C ALA A 44 -38.17 14.90 17.60
N PHE A 45 -37.85 14.04 16.63
CA PHE A 45 -38.28 14.12 15.24
C PHE A 45 -38.28 12.71 14.64
N GLU A 46 -39.27 12.40 13.79
CA GLU A 46 -39.33 11.12 13.08
C GLU A 46 -40.03 11.28 11.74
N LYS A 47 -39.39 10.76 10.69
CA LYS A 47 -39.90 10.62 9.32
C LYS A 47 -39.34 9.33 8.69
N ASP A 48 -39.88 8.91 7.55
CA ASP A 48 -39.66 7.62 6.86
C ASP A 48 -38.21 7.10 6.82
N ASN A 49 -37.20 7.97 6.81
CA ASN A 49 -35.78 7.60 6.78
C ASN A 49 -34.88 8.48 7.68
N LEU A 50 -35.46 9.22 8.64
CA LEU A 50 -34.70 10.06 9.55
C LEU A 50 -35.38 10.13 10.90
N CYS A 51 -34.66 9.80 11.97
CA CYS A 51 -35.16 9.85 13.33
C CYS A 51 -34.13 10.49 14.26
N PHE A 52 -34.56 11.40 15.13
CA PHE A 52 -33.76 11.96 16.21
C PHE A 52 -34.40 11.56 17.53
N LEU A 53 -33.68 10.75 18.32
CA LEU A 53 -34.15 10.18 19.59
C LEU A 53 -33.49 10.89 20.77
N ARG A 54 -34.28 11.19 21.79
CA ARG A 54 -33.84 11.79 23.06
C ARG A 54 -34.34 10.97 24.24
N TYR A 55 -33.61 11.02 25.34
CA TYR A 55 -33.99 10.41 26.62
C TYR A 55 -33.61 11.30 27.83
N ASP A 56 -32.98 12.46 27.59
CA ASP A 56 -32.60 13.45 28.60
C ASP A 56 -32.95 14.89 28.14
N ASP A 57 -32.24 15.89 28.68
CA ASP A 57 -32.46 17.31 28.42
C ASP A 57 -31.88 17.79 27.08
N GLU A 58 -31.02 16.99 26.43
CA GLU A 58 -30.48 17.30 25.11
C GLU A 58 -31.55 17.17 24.02
N HIS A 59 -31.45 17.98 22.96
CA HIS A 59 -32.44 17.97 21.89
C HIS A 59 -32.57 16.59 21.22
N HIS A 60 -31.47 15.84 21.11
CA HIS A 60 -31.40 14.42 20.76
C HIS A 60 -30.02 13.87 21.12
N ARG A 61 -29.94 12.57 21.41
CA ARG A 61 -28.70 11.84 21.69
C ARG A 61 -28.34 10.85 20.58
N ILE A 62 -29.34 10.25 19.94
CA ILE A 62 -29.16 9.31 18.84
C ILE A 62 -29.87 9.84 17.60
N GLY A 63 -29.13 10.06 16.53
CA GLY A 63 -29.66 10.27 15.19
C GLY A 63 -29.60 8.97 14.40
N LEU A 64 -30.67 8.65 13.67
CA LEU A 64 -30.74 7.50 12.77
C LEU A 64 -31.03 8.00 11.37
N LEU A 65 -30.14 7.71 10.43
CA LEU A 65 -30.28 8.03 9.02
C LEU A 65 -30.48 6.74 8.22
N GLY A 66 -31.69 6.57 7.67
CA GLY A 66 -32.04 5.46 6.80
C GLY A 66 -31.48 5.67 5.40
N ILE A 67 -30.48 4.85 5.02
CA ILE A 67 -29.85 4.87 3.70
C ILE A 67 -29.96 3.47 3.11
N PRO A 68 -30.95 3.18 2.25
CA PRO A 68 -31.20 1.82 1.75
C PRO A 68 -30.03 1.19 0.98
N GLN A 69 -29.08 2.00 0.50
CA GLN A 69 -27.99 1.60 -0.40
C GLN A 69 -26.69 1.22 0.33
N ILE A 70 -26.60 1.42 1.65
CA ILE A 70 -25.37 1.05 2.39
C ILE A 70 -25.34 -0.45 2.69
N GLY A 71 -24.15 -1.03 2.64
CA GLY A 71 -23.90 -2.43 3.02
C GLY A 71 -24.05 -2.69 4.52
N ALA A 72 -24.06 -3.97 4.89
CA ALA A 72 -24.01 -4.37 6.30
C ALA A 72 -22.67 -3.96 6.95
N LYS A 73 -22.67 -3.72 8.26
CA LYS A 73 -21.45 -3.45 9.01
C LYS A 73 -20.48 -4.63 8.89
N ASN A 74 -19.23 -4.35 8.52
CA ASN A 74 -18.15 -5.34 8.58
C ASN A 74 -17.43 -5.20 9.95
N PRO A 75 -17.51 -6.20 10.85
CA PRO A 75 -16.85 -6.12 12.15
C PRO A 75 -15.32 -6.26 12.07
N ALA A 76 -14.76 -6.65 10.92
CA ALA A 76 -13.32 -6.83 10.71
C ALA A 76 -12.61 -5.55 10.23
N THR A 77 -13.33 -4.44 10.04
CA THR A 77 -12.76 -3.16 9.60
C THR A 77 -12.64 -2.17 10.76
N SER A 78 -11.66 -1.27 10.70
CA SER A 78 -11.51 -0.16 11.66
C SER A 78 -12.79 0.68 11.76
N GLY A 79 -13.18 1.05 12.98
CA GLY A 79 -14.40 1.82 13.22
C GLY A 79 -14.69 2.04 14.71
N LEU A 80 -15.88 2.57 15.00
CA LEU A 80 -16.36 2.74 16.38
C LEU A 80 -16.54 1.37 17.05
N GLU A 81 -15.85 1.15 18.18
CA GLU A 81 -15.96 -0.10 18.93
C GLU A 81 -17.33 -0.18 19.64
N HIS A 82 -17.60 0.70 20.61
CA HIS A 82 -18.91 0.78 21.28
C HIS A 82 -19.35 2.21 21.65
N ILE A 83 -20.64 2.36 21.96
CA ILE A 83 -21.22 3.56 22.57
C ILE A 83 -21.65 3.20 23.99
N SER A 84 -21.17 3.94 24.99
CA SER A 84 -21.47 3.69 26.40
C SER A 84 -22.54 4.62 26.97
N PHE A 85 -23.42 4.08 27.81
CA PHE A 85 -24.49 4.80 28.51
C PHE A 85 -24.46 4.50 30.02
N THR A 86 -24.31 5.55 30.82
CA THR A 86 -24.19 5.43 32.28
C THR A 86 -25.53 5.58 33.00
N TYR A 87 -25.72 4.77 34.04
CA TYR A 87 -26.79 4.86 35.04
C TYR A 87 -26.23 5.35 36.37
N ASN A 88 -27.06 5.96 37.22
CA ASN A 88 -26.58 6.56 38.47
C ASN A 88 -26.32 5.51 39.55
N THR A 89 -27.06 4.40 39.52
CA THR A 89 -27.02 3.37 40.57
C THR A 89 -27.03 1.96 39.97
N VAL A 90 -26.51 1.00 40.74
CA VAL A 90 -26.56 -0.42 40.34
C VAL A 90 -28.01 -0.89 40.23
N MET A 91 -28.89 -0.37 41.10
CA MET A 91 -30.32 -0.67 41.06
C MET A 91 -30.98 -0.22 39.75
N GLU A 92 -30.67 0.99 39.27
CA GLU A 92 -31.18 1.49 37.99
C GLU A 92 -30.67 0.65 36.81
N LEU A 93 -29.38 0.31 36.80
CA LEU A 93 -28.78 -0.55 35.78
C LEU A 93 -29.45 -1.93 35.75
N ALA A 94 -29.68 -2.54 36.92
CA ALA A 94 -30.36 -3.83 37.06
C ALA A 94 -31.85 -3.76 36.64
N LEU A 95 -32.54 -2.66 36.96
CA LEU A 95 -33.92 -2.45 36.53
C LEU A 95 -34.02 -2.31 35.01
N ALA A 96 -33.12 -1.55 34.39
CA ALA A 96 -33.05 -1.39 32.95
C ALA A 96 -32.78 -2.73 32.25
N TYR A 97 -31.87 -3.55 32.79
CA TYR A 97 -31.64 -4.93 32.32
C TYR A 97 -32.93 -5.76 32.36
N LEU A 98 -33.63 -5.82 33.49
CA LEU A 98 -34.89 -6.59 33.61
C LEU A 98 -36.00 -6.09 32.68
N GLN A 99 -36.01 -4.80 32.37
CA GLN A 99 -36.94 -4.21 31.40
C GLN A 99 -36.58 -4.64 29.97
N ARG A 100 -35.32 -4.57 29.57
CA ARG A 100 -34.82 -5.03 28.25
C ARG A 100 -35.06 -6.51 28.01
N GLN A 101 -34.87 -7.34 29.04
CA GLN A 101 -35.15 -8.78 29.00
C GLN A 101 -36.61 -9.09 28.63
N LYS A 102 -37.59 -8.27 29.06
CA LYS A 102 -39.00 -8.44 28.65
C LYS A 102 -39.24 -8.21 27.16
N HIS A 103 -38.31 -7.53 26.50
CA HIS A 103 -38.30 -7.30 25.06
C HIS A 103 -37.31 -8.19 24.32
N SER A 104 -36.79 -9.25 24.98
CA SER A 104 -35.81 -10.18 24.41
C SER A 104 -34.50 -9.51 23.98
N ILE A 105 -34.11 -8.42 24.67
CA ILE A 105 -32.81 -7.78 24.51
C ILE A 105 -31.94 -8.21 25.70
N GLU A 106 -30.96 -9.07 25.42
CA GLU A 106 -30.05 -9.64 26.42
C GLU A 106 -28.61 -9.18 26.14
N PRO A 107 -27.80 -8.94 27.18
CA PRO A 107 -26.38 -8.65 26.98
C PRO A 107 -25.63 -9.91 26.54
N TYR A 108 -24.63 -9.75 25.68
CA TYR A 108 -23.73 -10.84 25.30
C TYR A 108 -22.52 -10.95 26.25
N TRP A 109 -22.21 -9.88 26.99
CA TRP A 109 -21.11 -9.86 27.96
C TRP A 109 -21.40 -8.91 29.12
N CYS A 110 -21.07 -9.34 30.33
CA CYS A 110 -21.23 -8.57 31.56
C CYS A 110 -19.93 -8.65 32.36
N VAL A 111 -19.38 -7.50 32.72
CA VAL A 111 -18.03 -7.40 33.29
C VAL A 111 -17.92 -6.23 34.26
N ASN A 112 -17.22 -6.43 35.37
CA ASN A 112 -16.82 -5.37 36.27
C ASN A 112 -15.36 -5.02 35.97
N HIS A 113 -15.13 -3.90 35.33
CA HIS A 113 -13.81 -3.41 34.90
C HIS A 113 -12.94 -2.89 36.05
N GLY A 114 -13.51 -2.76 37.26
CA GLY A 114 -12.91 -2.04 38.37
C GLY A 114 -13.54 -0.66 38.50
N PRO A 115 -13.22 0.30 37.61
CA PRO A 115 -13.85 1.62 37.61
C PRO A 115 -15.35 1.57 37.34
N THR A 116 -15.83 0.58 36.57
CA THR A 116 -17.21 0.51 36.11
C THR A 116 -17.76 -0.91 36.17
N THR A 117 -19.07 -1.03 36.38
CA THR A 117 -19.82 -2.30 36.23
C THR A 117 -20.67 -2.21 34.97
N SER A 118 -20.36 -3.04 33.98
CA SER A 118 -20.77 -2.87 32.59
C SER A 118 -21.49 -4.09 31.99
N MET A 119 -22.38 -3.81 31.04
CA MET A 119 -23.08 -4.80 30.21
C MET A 119 -23.01 -4.40 28.74
N TYR A 120 -22.67 -5.34 27.86
CA TYR A 120 -22.53 -5.13 26.43
C TYR A 120 -23.65 -5.81 25.64
N TYR A 121 -24.21 -5.07 24.68
CA TYR A 121 -25.33 -5.45 23.81
C TYR A 121 -24.97 -5.20 22.35
N ARG A 122 -25.79 -5.72 21.42
CA ARG A 122 -25.73 -5.36 20.01
C ARG A 122 -27.04 -4.76 19.54
N ASP A 123 -26.94 -3.70 18.75
CA ASP A 123 -28.08 -3.19 18.00
C ASP A 123 -28.37 -4.06 16.75
N PRO A 124 -29.48 -3.81 16.02
CA PRO A 124 -29.84 -4.56 14.81
C PRO A 124 -28.80 -4.57 13.68
N ASP A 125 -27.90 -3.59 13.63
CA ASP A 125 -26.84 -3.50 12.62
C ASP A 125 -25.50 -4.08 13.11
N GLY A 126 -25.45 -4.55 14.36
CA GLY A 126 -24.24 -5.12 14.97
C GLY A 126 -23.29 -4.10 15.58
N ASN A 127 -23.76 -2.90 15.93
CA ASN A 127 -22.98 -1.97 16.77
C ASN A 127 -22.98 -2.42 18.22
N ASN A 128 -21.81 -2.37 18.86
CA ASN A 128 -21.70 -2.70 20.27
C ASN A 128 -22.17 -1.51 21.10
N LEU A 129 -22.96 -1.80 22.13
CA LEU A 129 -23.47 -0.81 23.08
C LEU A 129 -23.11 -1.27 24.47
N GLU A 130 -22.55 -0.36 25.27
CA GLU A 130 -22.28 -0.59 26.68
C GLU A 130 -23.33 0.16 27.51
N THR A 131 -23.81 -0.48 28.56
CA THR A 131 -24.48 0.24 29.65
C THR A 131 -23.76 -0.04 30.95
N GLN A 132 -23.49 1.01 31.71
CA GLN A 132 -22.63 0.92 32.88
C GLN A 132 -23.15 1.69 34.08
N VAL A 133 -22.50 1.48 35.23
CA VAL A 133 -22.51 2.37 36.39
C VAL A 133 -21.08 2.55 36.88
N ASP A 134 -20.72 3.76 37.30
CA ASP A 134 -19.41 4.01 37.89
C ASP A 134 -19.33 3.41 39.30
N ASN A 135 -18.25 2.68 39.56
CA ASN A 135 -17.99 2.02 40.84
C ASN A 135 -17.34 2.97 41.86
N MET A 136 -16.75 4.06 41.37
CA MET A 136 -16.00 5.06 42.15
C MET A 136 -16.09 6.44 41.49
N ASP A 137 -15.59 7.48 42.15
CA ASP A 137 -15.48 8.82 41.57
C ASP A 137 -14.29 8.93 40.61
N ASP A 138 -14.19 10.04 39.88
CA ASP A 138 -13.15 10.27 38.87
C ASP A 138 -11.73 10.15 39.43
N GLU A 139 -11.50 10.62 40.66
CA GLU A 139 -10.20 10.55 41.31
C GLU A 139 -9.85 9.10 41.68
N GLY A 140 -10.81 8.36 42.25
CA GLY A 140 -10.68 6.94 42.52
C GLY A 140 -10.45 6.12 41.26
N ALA A 141 -11.18 6.40 40.18
CA ALA A 141 -11.06 5.71 38.90
C ALA A 141 -9.67 5.90 38.30
N ARG A 142 -9.16 7.14 38.29
CA ARG A 142 -7.80 7.44 37.83
C ARG A 142 -6.74 6.74 38.67
N ALA A 143 -6.88 6.79 40.00
CA ALA A 143 -5.97 6.10 40.91
C ALA A 143 -5.99 4.57 40.71
N PHE A 144 -7.15 3.99 40.44
CA PHE A 144 -7.29 2.57 40.14
C PHE A 144 -6.62 2.21 38.80
N MET A 145 -6.81 3.01 37.76
CA MET A 145 -6.17 2.80 36.45
C MET A 145 -4.62 2.90 36.52
N GLU A 146 -4.09 3.69 37.45
CA GLU A 146 -2.65 3.80 37.72
C GLU A 146 -2.11 2.64 38.60
N SER A 147 -2.98 1.77 39.13
CA SER A 147 -2.60 0.71 40.07
C SER A 147 -2.11 -0.58 39.41
N GLU A 148 -1.31 -1.36 40.16
CA GLU A 148 -0.86 -2.69 39.74
C GLU A 148 -2.02 -3.65 39.45
N ALA A 149 -3.15 -3.51 40.14
CA ALA A 149 -4.33 -4.32 39.92
C ALA A 149 -4.91 -4.12 38.51
N PHE A 150 -4.98 -2.87 38.03
CA PHE A 150 -5.43 -2.56 36.68
C PHE A 150 -4.41 -2.97 35.62
N GLN A 151 -3.11 -2.80 35.89
CA GLN A 151 -2.07 -3.30 34.98
C GLN A 151 -2.08 -4.83 34.85
N THR A 152 -2.47 -5.54 35.91
CA THR A 152 -2.59 -6.99 35.93
C THR A 152 -3.86 -7.46 35.20
N ASN A 153 -4.99 -6.81 35.44
CA ASN A 153 -6.26 -7.12 34.77
C ASN A 153 -6.98 -5.82 34.35
N PRO A 154 -6.69 -5.31 33.14
CA PRO A 154 -7.33 -4.10 32.63
C PRO A 154 -8.75 -4.36 32.10
N PHE A 155 -9.15 -5.63 31.96
CA PHE A 155 -10.43 -6.03 31.37
C PHE A 155 -11.51 -6.38 32.40
N GLY A 156 -11.17 -6.45 33.68
CA GLY A 156 -12.14 -6.72 34.74
C GLY A 156 -12.50 -8.18 34.96
N VAL A 157 -13.56 -8.39 35.72
CA VAL A 157 -14.06 -9.72 36.14
C VAL A 157 -15.48 -9.93 35.63
N ASP A 158 -15.69 -11.01 34.88
CA ASP A 158 -17.00 -11.35 34.34
C ASP A 158 -17.99 -11.70 35.45
N PHE A 159 -19.25 -11.35 35.25
CA PHE A 159 -20.31 -11.68 36.21
C PHE A 159 -21.63 -11.97 35.50
N LYS A 160 -22.60 -12.53 36.22
CA LYS A 160 -23.96 -12.77 35.71
C LYS A 160 -24.94 -11.77 36.31
N MET A 161 -25.79 -11.18 35.47
CA MET A 161 -26.77 -10.19 35.92
C MET A 161 -27.82 -10.79 36.85
N GLU A 162 -28.18 -12.05 36.67
CA GLU A 162 -29.14 -12.74 37.53
C GLU A 162 -28.63 -12.86 38.96
N ASP A 163 -27.32 -13.12 39.12
CA ASP A 163 -26.66 -13.21 40.43
C ASP A 163 -26.59 -11.83 41.10
N LEU A 164 -26.24 -10.80 40.33
CA LEU A 164 -26.24 -9.41 40.81
C LEU A 164 -27.65 -8.98 41.25
N VAL A 165 -28.68 -9.29 40.46
CA VAL A 165 -30.09 -9.01 40.80
C VAL A 165 -30.51 -9.76 42.06
N ALA A 166 -30.08 -11.01 42.24
CA ALA A 166 -30.36 -11.78 43.46
C ALA A 166 -29.72 -11.14 44.70
N ARG A 167 -28.47 -10.69 44.60
CA ARG A 167 -27.75 -9.97 45.67
C ARG A 167 -28.44 -8.66 46.05
N LEU A 168 -28.89 -7.88 45.06
CA LEU A 168 -29.69 -6.66 45.30
C LEU A 168 -31.01 -6.97 46.03
N ARG A 169 -31.72 -8.03 45.61
CA ARG A 169 -32.98 -8.45 46.26
C ARG A 169 -32.78 -8.95 47.68
N ALA A 170 -31.61 -9.50 47.98
CA ALA A 170 -31.21 -9.92 49.32
C ALA A 170 -30.83 -8.74 50.24
N GLY A 171 -30.76 -7.51 49.70
CA GLY A 171 -30.45 -6.31 50.45
C GLY A 171 -28.95 -6.06 50.64
N GLU A 172 -28.09 -6.64 49.80
CA GLU A 172 -26.66 -6.32 49.80
C GLU A 172 -26.42 -4.86 49.36
N SER A 173 -25.45 -4.17 49.99
CA SER A 173 -25.17 -2.77 49.69
C SER A 173 -24.53 -2.60 48.31
N GLU A 174 -24.81 -1.47 47.65
CA GLU A 174 -24.20 -1.15 46.34
C GLU A 174 -22.67 -1.07 46.40
N GLU A 175 -22.10 -0.57 47.51
CA GLU A 175 -20.65 -0.52 47.72
C GLU A 175 -20.02 -1.92 47.64
N SER A 176 -20.68 -2.93 48.23
CA SER A 176 -20.23 -4.32 48.18
C SER A 176 -20.35 -4.92 46.77
N ILE A 177 -21.40 -4.55 46.03
CA ILE A 177 -21.65 -5.08 44.68
C ILE A 177 -20.70 -4.46 43.64
N LYS A 178 -20.39 -3.16 43.78
CA LYS A 178 -19.49 -2.42 42.89
C LYS A 178 -18.03 -2.85 43.02
N LYS A 179 -17.64 -3.42 44.16
CA LYS A 179 -16.26 -3.85 44.39
C LYS A 179 -15.88 -4.98 43.43
N MET A 180 -14.88 -4.73 42.60
CA MET A 180 -14.31 -5.75 41.73
C MET A 180 -13.64 -6.84 42.57
N PRO A 181 -13.95 -8.12 42.33
CA PRO A 181 -13.23 -9.24 42.96
C PRO A 181 -11.74 -9.23 42.61
N GLU A 182 -10.89 -9.73 43.51
CA GLU A 182 -9.49 -9.99 43.17
C GLU A 182 -9.41 -11.04 42.06
N SER A 183 -8.57 -10.78 41.07
CA SER A 183 -8.41 -11.63 39.89
C SER A 183 -6.95 -11.68 39.47
N GLY A 184 -6.53 -12.81 38.87
CA GLY A 184 -5.21 -12.94 38.27
C GLY A 184 -5.05 -12.16 36.96
N PRO A 185 -3.90 -12.30 36.28
CA PRO A 185 -3.63 -11.64 35.01
C PRO A 185 -4.66 -12.00 33.95
N ARG A 186 -5.11 -11.01 33.18
CA ARG A 186 -6.13 -11.19 32.14
C ARG A 186 -5.69 -10.49 30.85
N GLY A 187 -5.62 -11.24 29.75
CA GLY A 187 -5.19 -10.77 28.43
C GLY A 187 -6.35 -10.55 27.46
N MET A 188 -6.04 -10.00 26.28
CA MET A 188 -7.02 -9.70 25.22
C MET A 188 -7.77 -10.95 24.73
N ASP A 189 -7.15 -12.12 24.83
CA ASP A 189 -7.71 -13.44 24.51
C ASP A 189 -8.93 -13.82 25.36
N SER A 190 -9.09 -13.16 26.52
CA SER A 190 -10.19 -13.42 27.46
C SER A 190 -11.37 -12.46 27.30
N VAL A 191 -11.24 -11.43 26.47
CA VAL A 191 -12.35 -10.55 26.10
C VAL A 191 -13.16 -11.29 25.05
N PRO A 192 -14.49 -11.39 25.18
CA PRO A 192 -15.33 -11.90 24.12
C PRO A 192 -15.36 -10.88 22.97
N LEU A 193 -14.28 -10.86 22.17
CA LEU A 193 -14.25 -10.29 20.84
C LEU A 193 -15.35 -10.94 20.03
N SER A 194 -15.96 -10.17 19.12
CA SER A 194 -17.05 -10.63 18.27
C SER A 194 -16.79 -12.05 17.77
N THR A 195 -17.54 -13.00 18.31
CA THR A 195 -17.57 -14.41 17.87
C THR A 195 -18.14 -14.45 16.45
N PHE A 196 -17.24 -14.30 15.49
CA PHE A 196 -17.36 -14.82 14.12
C PHE A 196 -16.14 -15.66 13.71
N PHE A 197 -15.08 -15.72 14.53
CA PHE A 197 -13.91 -16.57 14.27
C PHE A 197 -14.01 -18.01 14.81
N SER A 198 -15.12 -18.44 15.43
CA SER A 198 -15.25 -19.82 15.92
C SER A 198 -16.62 -20.45 15.68
N GLN A 199 -16.87 -20.81 14.42
CA GLN A 199 -17.47 -22.11 14.10
C GLN A 199 -16.47 -22.98 13.31
N SER A 200 -15.29 -23.17 13.88
CA SER A 200 -14.53 -24.43 13.83
C SER A 200 -13.31 -24.29 14.74
N PHE A 201 -12.89 -25.40 15.33
CA PHE A 201 -11.77 -25.58 16.26
C PHE A 201 -12.09 -25.41 17.76
N SER A 202 -12.59 -26.50 18.33
CA SER A 202 -12.55 -26.81 19.75
C SER A 202 -11.12 -27.15 20.22
N THR A 203 -10.49 -26.24 20.99
CA THR A 203 -9.86 -26.39 22.33
C THR A 203 -9.06 -27.68 22.71
N PRO A 204 -8.23 -27.66 23.78
CA PRO A 204 -7.02 -26.86 24.08
C PRO A 204 -5.94 -27.71 24.82
N VAL A 205 -4.75 -27.17 25.18
CA VAL A 205 -4.14 -27.30 26.54
C VAL A 205 -3.09 -26.20 26.72
N THR A 206 -3.26 -25.46 27.81
CA THR A 206 -2.48 -24.37 28.41
C THR A 206 -1.20 -24.83 29.12
N ARG A 207 -0.19 -23.95 29.23
CA ARG A 207 0.34 -23.47 30.54
C ARG A 207 1.37 -22.34 30.42
N SER A 208 1.06 -21.27 31.14
CA SER A 208 1.91 -20.12 31.53
C SER A 208 3.00 -20.53 32.53
N LEU A 209 4.14 -19.82 32.51
CA LEU A 209 5.04 -19.62 33.66
C LEU A 209 5.84 -18.31 33.50
N ALA A 210 5.76 -17.45 34.52
CA ALA A 210 6.51 -16.21 34.68
C ALA A 210 7.59 -16.37 35.78
N VAL A 211 8.78 -15.77 35.63
CA VAL A 211 9.77 -15.35 36.67
C VAL A 211 10.80 -14.43 35.95
N LYS A 212 10.96 -13.13 36.21
CA LYS A 212 11.64 -12.36 37.30
C LYS A 212 13.18 -12.48 37.42
N ASP A 213 13.82 -11.30 37.35
CA ASP A 213 15.14 -10.83 37.83
C ASP A 213 16.42 -11.59 37.43
N PHE A 214 17.37 -10.89 36.78
CA PHE A 214 18.81 -10.89 37.15
C PHE A 214 19.54 -9.67 36.56
N LEU A 215 20.24 -8.93 37.42
CA LEU A 215 21.18 -7.85 37.11
C LEU A 215 22.64 -8.36 37.19
N VAL A 216 23.54 -7.63 36.52
CA VAL A 216 25.02 -7.58 36.69
C VAL A 216 25.77 -8.73 35.98
N ASP A 217 26.74 -8.53 35.08
CA ASP A 217 27.96 -7.71 35.17
C ASP A 217 28.47 -7.25 33.79
N ASN A 218 29.00 -6.02 33.75
CA ASN A 218 29.85 -5.47 32.69
C ASN A 218 31.30 -5.81 33.02
N ASP A 219 32.11 -6.21 32.02
CA ASP A 219 33.47 -5.65 31.90
C ASP A 219 34.19 -5.94 30.57
N ALA A 220 34.65 -4.83 29.98
CA ALA A 220 35.98 -4.57 29.41
C ALA A 220 36.44 -5.15 28.04
N GLY A 221 36.84 -4.20 27.17
CA GLY A 221 37.97 -4.32 26.23
C GLY A 221 37.74 -3.68 24.85
N PHE A 222 37.88 -2.35 24.66
CA PHE A 222 39.08 -1.64 24.13
C PHE A 222 39.72 -2.29 22.86
N GLN A 223 40.07 -1.61 21.75
CA GLN A 223 40.57 -0.24 21.58
C GLN A 223 40.58 0.17 20.08
N LEU A 224 40.21 1.42 19.81
CA LEU A 224 40.48 2.19 18.59
C LEU A 224 41.95 2.63 18.52
N LEU A 225 42.51 2.70 17.30
CA LEU A 225 43.70 3.48 16.96
C LEU A 225 43.43 4.32 15.70
N LEU A 226 43.52 5.63 15.86
CA LEU A 226 43.62 6.66 14.82
C LEU A 226 45.08 7.13 14.74
N ASP A 227 45.53 7.47 13.52
CA ASP A 227 46.50 8.52 13.15
C ASP A 227 46.90 8.33 11.66
N ASP A 228 47.27 9.30 10.82
CA ASP A 228 47.17 10.76 10.72
C ASP A 228 47.81 11.19 9.37
N LYS A 229 47.37 12.34 8.83
CA LYS A 229 47.92 13.22 7.77
C LYS A 229 48.43 12.67 6.42
N ARG A 230 47.94 13.30 5.33
CA ARG A 230 48.71 14.28 4.50
C ARG A 230 47.89 14.91 3.35
N GLN A 231 47.92 16.24 3.27
CA GLN A 231 47.65 17.03 2.04
C GLN A 231 48.90 17.07 1.14
N PRO A 232 48.75 17.47 -0.14
CA PRO A 232 49.28 18.79 -0.53
C PRO A 232 48.45 19.57 -1.57
N SER A 233 48.65 20.89 -1.52
CA SER A 233 48.26 21.97 -2.45
C SER A 233 48.94 21.92 -3.82
N LEU A 234 48.34 22.51 -4.88
CA LEU A 234 48.92 23.60 -5.70
C LEU A 234 48.12 23.95 -6.99
N LEU A 235 48.04 25.27 -7.22
CA LEU A 235 48.11 26.05 -8.48
C LEU A 235 46.90 26.21 -9.41
N VAL A 236 46.53 27.49 -9.53
CA VAL A 236 45.68 28.13 -10.53
C VAL A 236 46.52 28.53 -11.74
N SER A 237 46.05 28.25 -12.97
CA SER A 237 46.43 29.04 -14.15
C SER A 237 45.33 29.08 -15.22
N ASP A 238 45.21 30.27 -15.78
CA ASP A 238 44.30 30.83 -16.78
C ASP A 238 44.09 30.09 -18.13
N LYS A 239 42.87 30.32 -18.65
CA LYS A 239 42.42 30.54 -20.05
C LYS A 239 42.58 29.42 -21.09
N LEU A 240 41.44 29.07 -21.71
CA LEU A 240 41.28 28.89 -23.17
C LEU A 240 39.79 28.93 -23.58
N HIS A 241 39.45 29.72 -24.60
CA HIS A 241 38.14 29.79 -25.27
C HIS A 241 37.88 28.54 -26.15
N PRO A 242 36.61 28.15 -26.40
CA PRO A 242 36.26 27.09 -27.35
C PRO A 242 36.17 27.61 -28.80
N PRO A 243 36.46 26.80 -29.84
CA PRO A 243 36.08 27.12 -31.21
C PRO A 243 34.68 26.57 -31.56
N ASN A 244 33.87 27.45 -32.16
CA ASN A 244 32.62 27.16 -32.86
C ASN A 244 32.70 25.89 -33.74
N ARG A 245 31.76 24.96 -33.57
CA ARG A 245 31.39 24.00 -34.61
C ARG A 245 30.00 24.29 -35.15
N THR A 246 29.99 24.52 -36.46
CA THR A 246 28.87 24.72 -37.36
C THR A 246 27.86 23.57 -37.31
N ALA A 247 26.59 23.92 -37.21
CA ALA A 247 25.44 23.01 -37.30
C ALA A 247 25.42 22.26 -38.64
N SER A 248 25.50 20.94 -38.58
CA SER A 248 25.16 20.03 -39.68
C SER A 248 23.65 19.77 -39.63
N LYS A 249 22.98 20.07 -40.74
CA LYS A 249 21.56 19.78 -40.99
C LYS A 249 21.31 18.27 -40.86
N TYR A 250 20.62 17.84 -39.82
CA TYR A 250 20.02 16.51 -39.75
C TYR A 250 18.55 16.59 -40.17
N ASN A 251 18.16 15.57 -40.94
CA ASN A 251 16.83 15.35 -41.49
C ASN A 251 15.74 15.51 -40.42
N VAL A 252 14.65 16.17 -40.81
CA VAL A 252 13.42 16.26 -40.04
C VAL A 252 12.87 14.84 -39.89
N ALA A 253 13.05 14.25 -38.71
CA ALA A 253 12.44 12.98 -38.36
C ALA A 253 10.92 13.22 -38.20
N HIS A 254 10.11 12.38 -38.85
CA HIS A 254 8.66 12.44 -38.74
C HIS A 254 8.26 12.17 -37.29
N ARG A 255 7.65 13.17 -36.65
CA ARG A 255 6.90 13.04 -35.40
C ARG A 255 5.83 11.95 -35.59
N VAL A 256 5.40 11.29 -34.51
CA VAL A 256 4.11 10.60 -34.51
C VAL A 256 3.04 11.66 -34.79
N GLU A 257 2.66 11.85 -36.04
CA GLU A 257 1.47 12.60 -36.40
C GLU A 257 0.29 11.70 -36.03
N ILE A 258 -0.38 12.00 -34.91
CA ILE A 258 -1.68 11.39 -34.62
C ILE A 258 -2.66 12.02 -35.61
N PRO A 259 -3.15 11.29 -36.64
CA PRO A 259 -4.06 11.87 -37.60
C PRO A 259 -5.39 12.17 -36.90
N HIS A 260 -6.07 13.24 -37.32
CA HIS A 260 -7.40 13.64 -36.81
C HIS A 260 -7.42 14.34 -35.42
N ALA A 261 -6.60 15.37 -35.23
CA ALA A 261 -6.68 16.26 -34.05
C ALA A 261 -8.11 16.80 -33.79
N ASP A 262 -8.93 16.95 -34.83
CA ASP A 262 -10.33 17.41 -34.71
C ASP A 262 -11.26 16.35 -34.04
N THR A 263 -10.99 15.05 -34.16
CA THR A 263 -11.80 13.99 -33.54
C THR A 263 -11.30 13.58 -32.16
N LEU A 264 -10.06 13.93 -31.80
CA LEU A 264 -9.47 13.64 -30.49
C LEU A 264 -9.63 14.79 -29.50
N GLN A 265 -10.31 15.87 -29.89
CA GLN A 265 -10.47 17.07 -29.09
C GLN A 265 -11.15 16.80 -27.74
N GLU A 266 -12.00 15.77 -27.64
CA GLU A 266 -12.63 15.36 -26.39
C GLU A 266 -11.66 14.74 -25.37
N PHE A 267 -10.56 14.15 -25.86
CA PHE A 267 -9.53 13.56 -25.01
C PHE A 267 -8.37 14.51 -24.74
N ALA A 268 -8.20 15.58 -25.54
CA ALA A 268 -7.06 16.47 -25.43
C ALA A 268 -6.95 17.12 -24.04
N VAL A 269 -5.76 17.04 -23.44
CA VAL A 269 -5.43 17.67 -22.15
C VAL A 269 -4.63 18.94 -22.39
N ASN A 270 -5.04 20.05 -21.77
CA ASN A 270 -4.24 21.28 -21.80
C ASN A 270 -3.08 21.17 -20.80
N GLY A 271 -1.94 20.70 -21.28
CA GLY A 271 -0.76 20.45 -20.45
C GLY A 271 -0.17 21.66 -19.73
N SER A 272 -0.59 22.89 -20.05
CA SER A 272 -0.18 24.13 -19.35
C SER A 272 -1.23 24.64 -18.34
N ALA A 273 -2.33 23.91 -18.15
CA ALA A 273 -3.45 24.33 -17.31
C ALA A 273 -3.84 23.28 -16.26
N ILE A 274 -2.94 22.34 -15.95
CA ILE A 274 -3.14 21.38 -14.88
C ILE A 274 -2.96 22.11 -13.54
N PRO A 275 -3.92 22.03 -12.59
CA PRO A 275 -3.82 22.74 -11.33
C PRO A 275 -2.54 22.42 -10.56
N ASP A 276 -1.90 23.43 -9.97
CA ASP A 276 -0.63 23.36 -9.22
C ASP A 276 0.61 22.90 -10.00
N VAL A 277 0.47 22.53 -11.29
CA VAL A 277 1.61 22.25 -12.18
C VAL A 277 1.95 23.52 -12.93
N ASP A 278 3.02 24.21 -12.53
CA ASP A 278 3.42 25.52 -13.07
C ASP A 278 4.24 25.45 -14.37
N PHE A 279 4.37 24.25 -14.94
CA PHE A 279 5.04 23.99 -16.21
C PHE A 279 4.17 23.21 -17.19
N ASN A 280 4.47 23.36 -18.48
CA ASN A 280 3.80 22.57 -19.50
C ASN A 280 4.29 21.11 -19.47
N ILE A 281 3.36 20.16 -19.30
CA ILE A 281 3.65 18.72 -19.34
C ILE A 281 3.72 18.13 -20.75
N GLY A 282 3.45 18.95 -21.78
CA GLY A 282 3.47 18.53 -23.18
C GLY A 282 2.10 18.08 -23.70
N GLU A 283 2.10 17.50 -24.90
CA GLU A 283 0.90 16.93 -25.52
C GLU A 283 0.49 15.67 -24.77
N SER A 284 -0.80 15.57 -24.42
CA SER A 284 -1.38 14.35 -23.86
C SER A 284 -2.88 14.28 -24.08
N TYR A 285 -3.42 13.08 -23.93
CA TYR A 285 -4.81 12.76 -24.13
C TYR A 285 -5.30 11.89 -22.96
N ALA A 286 -6.40 12.24 -22.33
CA ALA A 286 -6.97 11.48 -21.22
C ALA A 286 -8.48 11.39 -21.36
N GLY A 287 -9.06 10.34 -20.79
CA GLY A 287 -10.50 10.10 -20.78
C GLY A 287 -10.83 8.62 -20.69
N THR A 288 -12.09 8.27 -20.96
CA THR A 288 -12.58 6.90 -20.85
C THR A 288 -12.85 6.28 -22.22
N LEU A 289 -12.44 5.03 -22.43
CA LEU A 289 -12.85 4.23 -23.59
C LEU A 289 -13.54 2.95 -23.14
N SER A 290 -14.61 2.58 -23.84
CA SER A 290 -15.37 1.37 -23.51
C SER A 290 -14.54 0.11 -23.71
N ILE A 291 -14.82 -0.90 -22.89
CA ILE A 291 -14.29 -2.26 -23.05
C ILE A 291 -15.01 -3.07 -24.15
N ASP A 292 -16.13 -2.56 -24.71
CA ASP A 292 -16.85 -3.22 -25.82
C ASP A 292 -17.04 -2.27 -27.00
N SER A 293 -16.58 -2.70 -28.18
CA SER A 293 -16.73 -2.01 -29.47
C SER A 293 -18.18 -1.71 -29.91
N ASN A 294 -19.19 -2.38 -29.34
CA ASN A 294 -20.58 -2.32 -29.80
C ASN A 294 -21.60 -1.73 -28.81
N SER A 295 -21.17 -1.10 -27.71
CA SER A 295 -22.11 -0.72 -26.66
C SER A 295 -21.97 0.71 -26.14
N THR A 296 -23.09 1.26 -25.71
CA THR A 296 -23.17 2.39 -24.76
C THR A 296 -22.92 1.89 -23.33
N SER A 297 -22.04 0.89 -23.13
CA SER A 297 -21.79 0.34 -21.80
C SER A 297 -21.20 1.42 -20.90
N GLU A 298 -21.68 1.44 -19.65
CA GLU A 298 -21.11 2.26 -18.58
C GLU A 298 -19.74 1.72 -18.13
N ASP A 299 -19.37 0.50 -18.55
CA ASP A 299 -18.08 -0.12 -18.27
C ASP A 299 -17.02 0.39 -19.26
N ALA A 300 -16.03 1.09 -18.74
CA ALA A 300 -14.93 1.67 -19.50
C ALA A 300 -13.66 1.71 -18.65
N LEU A 301 -12.51 1.79 -19.32
CA LEU A 301 -11.25 2.08 -18.65
C LEU A 301 -10.86 3.53 -18.93
N TRP A 302 -10.44 4.24 -17.88
CA TRP A 302 -9.82 5.54 -17.97
C TRP A 302 -8.34 5.39 -18.30
N PHE A 303 -7.83 6.27 -19.14
CA PHE A 303 -6.43 6.27 -19.55
C PHE A 303 -5.86 7.69 -19.58
N TRP A 304 -4.54 7.78 -19.50
CA TRP A 304 -3.77 8.97 -19.85
C TRP A 304 -2.63 8.60 -20.80
N PHE A 305 -2.71 9.08 -22.03
CA PHE A 305 -1.81 8.80 -23.13
C PHE A 305 -0.90 10.00 -23.43
N PHE A 306 0.39 9.71 -23.61
CA PHE A 306 1.43 10.66 -23.94
C PHE A 306 2.18 10.18 -25.19
N PRO A 307 1.97 10.80 -26.36
CA PRO A 307 2.81 10.54 -27.52
C PRO A 307 4.22 11.07 -27.27
N SER A 308 5.23 10.29 -27.71
CA SER A 308 6.62 10.70 -27.60
C SER A 308 7.04 11.56 -28.79
N GLU A 309 7.87 12.56 -28.50
CA GLU A 309 8.60 13.29 -29.53
C GLU A 309 9.83 12.52 -30.05
N ASN A 310 10.20 11.41 -29.40
CA ASN A 310 11.36 10.61 -29.77
C ASN A 310 11.08 9.85 -31.08
N PRO A 311 11.87 10.07 -32.15
CA PRO A 311 11.68 9.37 -33.42
C PRO A 311 11.80 7.85 -33.32
N ALA A 312 12.54 7.32 -32.34
CA ALA A 312 12.67 5.89 -32.13
C ALA A 312 11.35 5.24 -31.66
N ALA A 313 10.42 6.02 -31.10
CA ALA A 313 9.15 5.57 -30.58
C ALA A 313 8.06 5.35 -31.65
N CYS A 314 8.33 5.67 -32.93
CA CYS A 314 7.29 5.70 -33.96
C CYS A 314 6.53 4.37 -34.18
N GLU A 315 7.16 3.23 -33.87
CA GLU A 315 6.63 1.89 -34.14
C GLU A 315 6.15 1.13 -32.89
N GLU A 316 6.02 1.82 -31.75
CA GLU A 316 5.77 1.17 -30.46
C GLU A 316 4.86 1.99 -29.54
N VAL A 317 4.25 1.31 -28.59
CA VAL A 317 3.50 1.89 -27.48
C VAL A 317 3.73 1.05 -26.23
N VAL A 318 3.83 1.71 -25.09
CA VAL A 318 4.09 1.09 -23.80
C VAL A 318 2.97 1.40 -22.85
N ILE A 319 2.37 0.33 -22.32
CA ILE A 319 1.32 0.36 -21.32
C ILE A 319 1.98 0.32 -19.95
N TRP A 320 1.52 1.16 -19.03
CA TRP A 320 1.83 1.05 -17.61
C TRP A 320 0.57 0.67 -16.82
N LEU A 321 0.65 -0.43 -16.08
CA LEU A 321 -0.40 -0.94 -15.18
C LEU A 321 0.13 -0.95 -13.75
N ASN A 322 -0.49 -0.19 -12.87
CA ASN A 322 -0.10 -0.19 -11.47
C ASN A 322 -0.76 -1.32 -10.68
N GLY A 323 -0.04 -1.77 -9.64
CA GLY A 323 -0.63 -2.09 -8.34
C GLY A 323 -0.55 -0.93 -7.31
N GLY A 324 0.33 0.06 -7.53
CA GLY A 324 0.60 1.30 -6.73
C GLY A 324 0.67 2.62 -7.57
N PRO A 325 1.58 3.60 -7.34
CA PRO A 325 1.85 4.76 -8.20
C PRO A 325 3.04 4.58 -9.18
N GLY A 326 2.98 5.17 -10.39
CA GLY A 326 3.91 4.88 -11.51
C GLY A 326 4.77 6.05 -12.06
N PRO A 327 5.59 5.82 -13.11
CA PRO A 327 6.57 6.77 -13.66
C PRO A 327 5.95 7.87 -14.54
N GLY A 328 5.18 8.78 -13.94
CA GLY A 328 4.51 9.86 -14.67
C GLY A 328 5.43 10.94 -15.30
N PRO A 329 4.85 11.86 -16.10
CA PRO A 329 5.56 12.99 -16.72
C PRO A 329 6.02 14.06 -15.71
N PHE A 330 5.41 14.09 -14.53
CA PHE A 330 5.81 14.91 -13.40
C PHE A 330 5.73 14.09 -12.12
N LEU A 331 6.44 14.54 -11.09
CA LEU A 331 6.51 13.90 -9.78
C LEU A 331 6.02 14.88 -8.72
N TRP A 332 5.35 14.38 -7.70
CA TRP A 332 5.10 15.13 -6.47
C TRP A 332 5.70 14.35 -5.30
N GLN A 333 7.02 14.39 -5.19
CA GLN A 333 7.73 13.63 -4.17
C GLN A 333 7.42 14.15 -2.77
N SER A 334 7.43 13.25 -1.79
CA SER A 334 7.25 13.62 -0.39
C SER A 334 8.31 14.67 0.02
N GLY A 335 7.87 15.69 0.76
CA GLY A 335 8.67 16.84 1.17
C GLY A 335 8.75 17.97 0.14
N THR A 336 8.17 17.82 -1.06
CA THR A 336 8.11 18.91 -2.05
C THR A 336 6.84 19.75 -1.93
N TYR A 337 6.96 21.06 -2.10
CA TYR A 337 5.83 22.00 -1.97
C TYR A 337 4.90 21.99 -3.19
N SER A 338 5.41 21.61 -4.35
CA SER A 338 4.70 21.60 -5.64
C SER A 338 5.23 20.48 -6.54
N PRO A 339 4.46 20.05 -7.55
CA PRO A 339 4.94 19.15 -8.58
C PRO A 339 6.23 19.64 -9.23
N ILE A 340 7.06 18.69 -9.67
CA ILE A 340 8.31 18.92 -10.39
C ILE A 340 8.33 18.10 -11.69
N LYS A 341 9.02 18.59 -12.71
CA LYS A 341 9.22 17.83 -13.96
C LYS A 341 9.98 16.54 -13.66
N ASN A 342 9.57 15.44 -14.27
CA ASN A 342 10.32 14.19 -14.18
C ASN A 342 11.43 14.14 -15.25
N PRO A 343 12.72 14.28 -14.89
CA PRO A 343 13.81 14.18 -15.87
C PRO A 343 13.95 12.76 -16.46
N TYR A 344 13.41 11.75 -15.77
CA TYR A 344 13.37 10.36 -16.18
C TYR A 344 11.97 9.94 -16.65
N SER A 345 11.17 10.86 -17.17
CA SER A 345 9.87 10.48 -17.74
C SER A 345 10.04 9.50 -18.88
N TRP A 346 9.34 8.37 -18.82
CA TRP A 346 9.36 7.35 -19.87
C TRP A 346 8.80 7.84 -21.21
N VAL A 347 8.05 8.95 -21.21
CA VAL A 347 7.59 9.65 -22.43
C VAL A 347 8.77 10.09 -23.30
N ASN A 348 9.95 10.30 -22.71
CA ASN A 348 11.17 10.63 -23.47
C ASN A 348 11.69 9.45 -24.31
N LEU A 349 11.33 8.20 -23.97
CA LEU A 349 11.74 7.00 -24.69
C LEU A 349 10.70 6.52 -25.70
N THR A 350 9.42 6.62 -25.34
CA THR A 350 8.37 5.89 -26.03
C THR A 350 6.98 6.49 -25.81
N ASN A 351 6.00 6.08 -26.62
CA ASN A 351 4.60 6.49 -26.44
C ASN A 351 4.05 5.75 -25.21
N MET A 352 3.67 6.50 -24.17
CA MET A 352 3.26 5.94 -22.89
C MET A 352 1.76 6.05 -22.70
N VAL A 353 1.13 5.00 -22.18
CA VAL A 353 -0.26 5.02 -21.73
C VAL A 353 -0.38 4.43 -20.33
N TRP A 354 -0.90 5.23 -19.40
CA TRP A 354 -1.33 4.78 -18.09
C TRP A 354 -2.81 4.42 -18.15
N VAL A 355 -3.18 3.29 -17.56
CA VAL A 355 -4.56 2.79 -17.60
C VAL A 355 -5.00 2.41 -16.19
N ASP A 356 -6.12 2.97 -15.75
CA ASP A 356 -6.78 2.55 -14.52
C ASP A 356 -7.57 1.27 -14.81
N GLN A 357 -7.17 0.16 -14.20
CA GLN A 357 -7.80 -1.14 -14.43
C GLN A 357 -7.76 -1.99 -13.15
N PRO A 358 -8.68 -2.96 -12.99
CA PRO A 358 -9.83 -3.27 -13.84
C PRO A 358 -10.95 -2.21 -13.79
N VAL A 359 -12.08 -2.48 -14.47
CA VAL A 359 -13.29 -1.64 -14.40
C VAL A 359 -13.69 -1.40 -12.94
N GLY A 360 -13.89 -0.14 -12.56
CA GLY A 360 -14.18 0.30 -11.19
C GLY A 360 -12.96 0.78 -10.40
N THR A 361 -11.74 0.62 -10.92
CA THR A 361 -10.52 1.15 -10.31
C THR A 361 -10.29 2.61 -10.71
N GLY A 362 -9.87 3.46 -9.76
CA GLY A 362 -9.47 4.84 -10.04
C GLY A 362 -10.58 5.63 -10.74
N PHE A 363 -10.29 6.17 -11.92
CA PHE A 363 -11.24 6.91 -12.75
C PHE A 363 -12.04 6.04 -13.74
N SER A 364 -11.84 4.73 -13.76
CA SER A 364 -12.54 3.81 -14.67
C SER A 364 -13.97 3.54 -14.22
N PRO A 365 -14.99 4.08 -14.93
CA PRO A 365 -16.37 3.93 -14.51
C PRO A 365 -16.85 2.49 -14.69
N ALA A 366 -17.79 2.10 -13.84
CA ALA A 366 -18.38 0.78 -13.85
C ALA A 366 -19.89 0.87 -13.68
N LYS A 367 -20.61 0.05 -14.45
CA LYS A 367 -22.00 -0.25 -14.14
C LYS A 367 -22.09 -0.94 -12.78
N ASN A 368 -23.18 -0.66 -12.05
CA ASN A 368 -23.43 -1.33 -10.77
C ASN A 368 -23.41 -2.87 -10.92
N GLY A 369 -22.55 -3.53 -10.14
CA GLY A 369 -22.37 -4.98 -10.15
C GLY A 369 -21.24 -5.50 -11.05
N THR A 370 -20.69 -4.68 -11.97
CA THR A 370 -19.59 -5.10 -12.86
C THR A 370 -18.30 -5.40 -12.08
N PRO A 371 -17.84 -4.56 -11.14
CA PRO A 371 -16.58 -4.82 -10.45
C PRO A 371 -16.59 -6.15 -9.66
N GLN A 372 -17.73 -6.54 -9.11
CA GLN A 372 -17.92 -7.82 -8.40
C GLN A 372 -17.96 -9.03 -9.36
N SER A 373 -18.20 -8.79 -10.65
CA SER A 373 -18.26 -9.84 -11.66
C SER A 373 -16.88 -10.25 -12.18
N ILE A 374 -15.88 -9.40 -12.03
CA ILE A 374 -14.47 -9.65 -12.37
C ILE A 374 -13.84 -10.45 -11.22
N LYS A 375 -13.67 -11.76 -11.41
CA LYS A 375 -13.30 -12.69 -10.31
C LYS A 375 -11.91 -13.30 -10.45
N ASN A 376 -11.27 -13.07 -11.58
CA ASN A 376 -9.98 -13.65 -11.92
C ASN A 376 -9.32 -12.85 -13.05
N GLU A 377 -8.06 -13.15 -13.26
CA GLU A 377 -7.18 -12.52 -14.23
C GLU A 377 -7.56 -12.82 -15.69
N HIS A 378 -8.37 -13.85 -15.96
CA HIS A 378 -8.93 -14.05 -17.29
C HIS A 378 -10.02 -13.02 -17.60
N ASP A 379 -10.88 -12.69 -16.63
CA ASP A 379 -11.90 -11.65 -16.78
C ASP A 379 -11.22 -10.28 -17.03
N VAL A 380 -10.19 -9.96 -16.24
CA VAL A 380 -9.35 -8.75 -16.41
C VAL A 380 -8.76 -8.69 -17.82
N ALA A 381 -8.17 -9.78 -18.30
CA ALA A 381 -7.56 -9.82 -19.62
C ALA A 381 -8.56 -9.59 -20.76
N VAL A 382 -9.78 -10.13 -20.64
CA VAL A 382 -10.85 -9.94 -21.64
C VAL A 382 -11.27 -8.47 -21.72
N ASP A 383 -11.56 -7.85 -20.58
CA ASP A 383 -11.98 -6.44 -20.52
C ASP A 383 -10.87 -5.52 -21.03
N PHE A 384 -9.63 -5.76 -20.58
CA PHE A 384 -8.48 -4.98 -21.00
C PHE A 384 -8.24 -5.06 -22.51
N MET A 385 -8.36 -6.25 -23.10
CA MET A 385 -8.19 -6.42 -24.55
C MET A 385 -9.25 -5.66 -25.35
N GLY A 386 -10.49 -5.67 -24.88
CA GLY A 386 -11.59 -4.91 -25.50
C GLY A 386 -11.31 -3.41 -25.51
N PHE A 387 -10.91 -2.85 -24.36
CA PHE A 387 -10.43 -1.47 -24.25
C PHE A 387 -9.23 -1.21 -25.18
N TRP A 388 -8.23 -2.09 -25.15
CA TRP A 388 -6.98 -1.90 -25.87
C TRP A 388 -7.19 -1.84 -27.38
N LYS A 389 -8.06 -2.69 -27.93
CA LYS A 389 -8.44 -2.61 -29.35
C LYS A 389 -9.02 -1.24 -29.69
N ASN A 390 -9.96 -0.74 -28.88
CA ASN A 390 -10.59 0.56 -29.11
C ASN A 390 -9.56 1.70 -28.98
N PHE A 391 -8.63 1.61 -28.04
CA PHE A 391 -7.54 2.56 -27.86
C PHE A 391 -6.63 2.62 -29.10
N MET A 392 -6.20 1.46 -29.60
CA MET A 392 -5.34 1.36 -30.78
C MET A 392 -6.01 1.95 -32.04
N GLU A 393 -7.32 1.75 -32.22
CA GLU A 393 -8.10 2.34 -33.31
C GLU A 393 -8.26 3.86 -33.14
N THR A 394 -8.53 4.32 -31.92
CA THR A 394 -8.78 5.74 -31.62
C THR A 394 -7.55 6.61 -31.86
N PHE A 395 -6.36 6.13 -31.48
CA PHE A 395 -5.11 6.90 -31.56
C PHE A 395 -4.24 6.55 -32.77
N ASP A 396 -4.76 5.80 -33.75
CA ASP A 396 -4.05 5.35 -34.96
C ASP A 396 -2.71 4.66 -34.64
N LEU A 397 -2.75 3.73 -33.68
CA LEU A 397 -1.60 2.96 -33.24
C LEU A 397 -1.61 1.51 -33.76
N VAL A 398 -2.60 1.16 -34.59
CA VAL A 398 -2.77 -0.17 -35.17
C VAL A 398 -1.48 -0.64 -35.86
N GLY A 399 -1.05 -1.86 -35.55
CA GLY A 399 0.14 -2.53 -36.07
C GLY A 399 1.42 -2.24 -35.27
N ARG A 400 1.40 -1.29 -34.33
CA ARG A 400 2.57 -0.99 -33.48
C ARG A 400 2.89 -2.13 -32.52
N LYS A 401 4.16 -2.20 -32.13
CA LYS A 401 4.62 -3.08 -31.06
C LYS A 401 4.01 -2.63 -29.73
N VAL A 402 3.53 -3.58 -28.95
CA VAL A 402 2.95 -3.34 -27.63
C VAL A 402 3.92 -3.87 -26.58
N TYR A 403 4.29 -3.03 -25.62
CA TYR A 403 4.97 -3.46 -24.42
C TYR A 403 4.05 -3.23 -23.21
N ILE A 404 4.04 -4.18 -22.29
CA ILE A 404 3.20 -4.07 -21.09
C ILE A 404 4.10 -4.03 -19.87
N THR A 405 3.97 -2.97 -19.10
CA THR A 405 4.84 -2.69 -17.95
C THR A 405 4.01 -2.39 -16.71
N GLY A 406 4.59 -2.58 -15.54
CA GLY A 406 3.89 -2.32 -14.29
C GLY A 406 4.65 -2.82 -13.08
N GLU A 407 3.97 -2.88 -11.95
CA GLU A 407 4.57 -3.26 -10.68
C GLU A 407 3.61 -3.98 -9.73
N SER A 408 4.15 -4.63 -8.70
CA SER A 408 3.37 -5.21 -7.61
C SER A 408 2.38 -6.28 -8.12
N TYR A 409 1.09 -6.12 -7.83
CA TYR A 409 0.04 -7.02 -8.31
C TYR A 409 -0.10 -7.05 -9.85
N ALA A 410 0.51 -6.12 -10.58
CA ALA A 410 0.67 -6.26 -12.03
C ALA A 410 1.49 -7.50 -12.43
N GLY A 411 2.18 -8.13 -11.48
CA GLY A 411 2.69 -9.50 -11.58
C GLY A 411 1.63 -10.54 -11.96
N GLN A 412 0.36 -10.34 -11.58
CA GLN A 412 -0.79 -11.12 -12.05
C GLN A 412 -1.34 -10.55 -13.35
N TYR A 413 -1.72 -9.26 -13.38
CA TYR A 413 -2.35 -8.62 -14.55
C TYR A 413 -1.58 -8.85 -15.85
N ILE A 414 -0.29 -8.50 -15.85
CA ILE A 414 0.50 -8.36 -17.07
C ILE A 414 0.68 -9.71 -17.77
N PRO A 415 1.11 -10.80 -17.10
CA PRO A 415 1.23 -12.08 -17.77
C PRO A 415 -0.09 -12.62 -18.32
N TYR A 416 -1.21 -12.44 -17.60
CA TYR A 416 -2.52 -12.88 -18.08
C TYR A 416 -2.99 -12.06 -19.30
N ILE A 417 -2.86 -10.73 -19.26
CA ILE A 417 -3.18 -9.85 -20.39
C ILE A 417 -2.29 -10.20 -21.60
N ALA A 418 -0.97 -10.24 -21.40
CA ALA A 418 0.00 -10.53 -22.46
C ALA A 418 -0.23 -11.90 -23.09
N TYR A 419 -0.52 -12.92 -22.27
CA TYR A 419 -0.83 -14.26 -22.77
C TYR A 419 -2.08 -14.25 -23.67
N ASN A 420 -3.19 -13.67 -23.22
CA ASN A 420 -4.42 -13.63 -24.02
C ASN A 420 -4.26 -12.81 -25.32
N MET A 421 -3.51 -11.70 -25.27
CA MET A 421 -3.12 -10.93 -26.45
C MET A 421 -2.34 -11.78 -27.46
N LEU A 422 -1.33 -12.53 -26.99
CA LEU A 422 -0.50 -13.42 -27.82
C LEU A 422 -1.28 -14.61 -28.39
N GLU A 423 -2.26 -15.14 -27.66
CA GLU A 423 -3.10 -16.27 -28.10
C GLU A 423 -4.14 -15.84 -29.13
N THR A 424 -4.59 -14.58 -29.08
CA THR A 424 -5.53 -14.03 -30.07
C THR A 424 -4.92 -13.95 -31.47
N ASN A 425 -3.58 -13.90 -31.56
CA ASN A 425 -2.83 -13.93 -32.81
C ASN A 425 -3.29 -12.87 -33.82
N ASN A 426 -3.61 -11.68 -33.33
CA ASN A 426 -3.95 -10.52 -34.13
C ASN A 426 -2.94 -9.40 -33.84
N THR A 427 -1.91 -9.32 -34.67
CA THR A 427 -0.83 -8.34 -34.53
C THR A 427 -1.24 -6.92 -34.88
N ASP A 428 -2.43 -6.70 -35.43
CA ASP A 428 -2.93 -5.34 -35.69
C ASP A 428 -3.18 -4.60 -34.36
N TYR A 429 -3.57 -5.32 -33.30
CA TYR A 429 -3.86 -4.69 -31.99
C TYR A 429 -2.99 -5.24 -30.85
N TYR A 430 -2.58 -6.52 -30.94
CA TYR A 430 -2.04 -7.28 -29.81
C TYR A 430 -0.60 -7.77 -30.07
N ASN A 431 0.22 -6.95 -30.75
CA ASN A 431 1.60 -7.28 -31.09
C ASN A 431 2.56 -7.15 -29.88
N VAL A 432 2.34 -7.97 -28.86
CA VAL A 432 3.14 -7.97 -27.62
C VAL A 432 4.59 -8.33 -27.94
N SER A 433 5.47 -7.37 -27.73
CA SER A 433 6.91 -7.45 -28.05
C SER A 433 7.80 -7.54 -26.82
N GLY A 434 7.24 -7.41 -25.62
CA GLY A 434 7.91 -7.63 -24.35
C GLY A 434 7.09 -7.17 -23.16
N ILE A 435 7.46 -7.60 -21.97
CA ILE A 435 6.86 -7.13 -20.72
C ILE A 435 7.95 -6.77 -19.70
N GLN A 436 7.65 -5.84 -18.80
CA GLN A 436 8.47 -5.56 -17.63
C GLN A 436 7.60 -5.49 -16.38
N ILE A 437 8.00 -6.15 -15.30
CA ILE A 437 7.28 -6.08 -14.03
C ILE A 437 8.28 -5.79 -12.91
N ASN A 438 8.04 -4.71 -12.16
CA ASN A 438 8.83 -4.38 -10.98
C ASN A 438 8.18 -4.98 -9.73
N ASP A 439 8.98 -5.59 -8.85
CA ASP A 439 8.59 -6.08 -7.54
C ASP A 439 7.28 -6.90 -7.59
N PRO A 440 7.25 -8.06 -8.28
CA PRO A 440 5.98 -8.59 -8.79
C PRO A 440 5.34 -9.66 -7.89
N SER A 441 4.02 -9.60 -7.72
CA SER A 441 3.25 -10.73 -7.15
C SER A 441 2.99 -11.77 -8.24
N ILE A 442 3.78 -12.84 -8.26
CA ILE A 442 3.77 -13.87 -9.31
C ILE A 442 3.62 -15.30 -8.78
N ASN A 443 3.59 -15.48 -7.47
CA ASN A 443 3.49 -16.76 -6.76
C ASN A 443 2.72 -16.56 -5.43
N TYR A 444 2.51 -17.63 -4.67
CA TYR A 444 1.89 -17.54 -3.34
C TYR A 444 2.81 -16.85 -2.32
N ASP A 445 2.22 -16.20 -1.33
CA ASP A 445 2.91 -15.44 -0.27
C ASP A 445 3.86 -16.31 0.55
N ASP A 446 3.55 -17.60 0.76
CA ASP A 446 4.46 -18.55 1.41
C ASP A 446 5.85 -18.60 0.71
N THR A 447 5.87 -18.45 -0.62
CA THR A 447 7.11 -18.44 -1.42
C THR A 447 7.69 -17.03 -1.60
N LEU A 448 6.84 -16.03 -1.87
CA LEU A 448 7.29 -14.67 -2.15
C LEU A 448 7.72 -13.89 -0.91
N ILE A 449 7.05 -14.15 0.22
CA ILE A 449 7.08 -13.30 1.42
C ILE A 449 7.65 -14.08 2.60
N GLU A 450 6.97 -15.13 3.03
CA GLU A 450 7.25 -15.79 4.31
C GLU A 450 8.58 -16.53 4.32
N ALA A 451 8.84 -17.37 3.31
CA ALA A 451 10.09 -18.11 3.22
C ALA A 451 11.36 -17.23 3.19
N PRO A 452 11.42 -16.13 2.41
CA PRO A 452 12.59 -15.25 2.40
C PRO A 452 12.65 -14.23 3.55
N ALA A 453 11.58 -14.03 4.35
CA ALA A 453 11.45 -12.93 5.31
C ALA A 453 12.62 -12.84 6.31
N VAL A 454 13.01 -13.98 6.92
CA VAL A 454 14.09 -14.01 7.92
C VAL A 454 15.47 -13.88 7.29
N TRP A 455 15.67 -14.40 6.08
CA TRP A 455 16.92 -14.17 5.34
C TRP A 455 17.12 -12.68 5.08
N HIS A 456 16.08 -12.00 4.59
CA HIS A 456 16.17 -10.58 4.31
C HIS A 456 16.30 -9.75 5.59
N LEU A 457 15.60 -10.11 6.68
CA LEU A 457 15.81 -9.52 8.00
C LEU A 457 17.29 -9.62 8.43
N ASN A 458 17.91 -10.79 8.27
CA ASN A 458 19.30 -11.00 8.66
C ASN A 458 20.28 -10.19 7.80
N ASP A 459 20.03 -10.06 6.49
CA ASP A 459 20.83 -9.22 5.58
C ASP A 459 20.78 -7.73 5.98
N TYR A 460 19.71 -7.32 6.65
CA TYR A 460 19.43 -5.94 7.05
C TYR A 460 19.28 -5.75 8.57
N GLU A 461 19.89 -6.62 9.37
CA GLU A 461 19.74 -6.61 10.83
C GLU A 461 20.01 -5.22 11.45
N ASN A 462 21.00 -4.51 10.91
CA ASN A 462 21.39 -3.17 11.35
C ASN A 462 20.37 -2.06 10.97
N ILE A 463 19.53 -2.29 9.96
CA ILE A 463 18.44 -1.38 9.57
C ILE A 463 17.22 -1.64 10.44
N PHE A 464 16.88 -2.92 10.65
CA PHE A 464 15.77 -3.33 11.52
C PHE A 464 16.00 -2.94 12.98
N GLY A 465 17.21 -3.19 13.51
CA GLY A 465 17.58 -2.82 14.88
C GLY A 465 16.82 -3.61 15.97
N LEU A 466 16.31 -4.79 15.63
CA LEU A 466 15.58 -5.66 16.56
C LEU A 466 16.54 -6.27 17.59
N ASN A 467 16.03 -6.52 18.80
CA ASN A 467 16.87 -7.02 19.89
C ASN A 467 17.32 -8.47 19.64
N GLN A 468 18.47 -8.85 20.22
CA GLN A 468 19.06 -10.17 20.01
C GLN A 468 18.14 -11.33 20.40
N THR A 469 17.30 -11.15 21.44
CA THR A 469 16.37 -12.19 21.88
C THR A 469 15.31 -12.48 20.82
N PHE A 470 14.75 -11.44 20.20
CA PHE A 470 13.82 -11.58 19.07
C PHE A 470 14.53 -12.21 17.87
N MET A 471 15.72 -11.71 17.51
CA MET A 471 16.51 -12.27 16.41
C MET A 471 16.80 -13.76 16.61
N THR A 472 17.15 -14.19 17.81
CA THR A 472 17.36 -15.61 18.14
C THR A 472 16.08 -16.43 18.02
N ASP A 473 14.95 -15.94 18.55
CA ASP A 473 13.67 -16.63 18.47
C ASP A 473 13.19 -16.79 17.02
N ILE A 474 13.17 -15.69 16.25
CA ILE A 474 12.65 -15.70 14.87
C ILE A 474 13.49 -16.57 13.94
N ASN A 475 14.83 -16.59 14.12
CA ASN A 475 15.72 -17.49 13.38
C ASN A 475 15.45 -18.96 13.73
N ALA A 476 15.26 -19.29 15.02
CA ALA A 476 14.95 -20.65 15.44
C ALA A 476 13.57 -21.12 14.92
N ARG A 477 12.59 -20.21 14.84
CA ARG A 477 11.29 -20.50 14.25
C ARG A 477 11.39 -20.73 12.74
N ALA A 478 12.11 -19.88 12.01
CA ALA A 478 12.33 -20.08 10.57
C ALA A 478 13.05 -21.39 10.26
N GLU A 479 14.05 -21.79 11.06
CA GLU A 479 14.71 -23.09 10.94
C GLU A 479 13.70 -24.23 11.18
N LYS A 480 12.92 -24.16 12.26
CA LYS A 480 11.91 -25.17 12.59
C LYS A 480 10.80 -25.28 11.53
N CYS A 481 10.39 -24.16 10.95
CA CYS A 481 9.40 -24.11 9.86
C CYS A 481 9.99 -24.59 8.53
N GLY A 482 11.32 -24.73 8.42
CA GLY A 482 11.98 -25.20 7.20
C GLY A 482 12.20 -24.11 6.15
N TYR A 483 12.07 -22.83 6.50
CA TYR A 483 12.23 -21.73 5.55
C TYR A 483 13.66 -21.62 5.02
N PHE A 484 14.68 -21.80 5.88
CA PHE A 484 16.07 -21.79 5.44
C PHE A 484 16.38 -22.95 4.48
N GLU A 485 15.97 -24.17 4.81
CA GLU A 485 16.18 -25.34 3.94
C GLU A 485 15.48 -25.15 2.58
N PHE A 486 14.25 -24.64 2.59
CA PHE A 486 13.52 -24.31 1.36
C PHE A 486 14.30 -23.29 0.51
N MET A 487 14.74 -22.19 1.11
CA MET A 487 15.42 -21.12 0.38
C MET A 487 16.82 -21.54 -0.13
N GLU A 488 17.57 -22.35 0.62
CA GLU A 488 18.85 -22.92 0.18
C GLU A 488 18.66 -23.83 -1.05
N ASN A 489 17.62 -24.66 -1.05
CA ASN A 489 17.27 -25.49 -2.20
C ASN A 489 16.81 -24.63 -3.38
N ALA A 490 15.88 -23.71 -3.14
CA ALA A 490 15.30 -22.87 -4.18
C ALA A 490 16.34 -21.97 -4.86
N LEU A 491 17.35 -21.48 -4.14
CA LEU A 491 18.43 -20.65 -4.68
C LEU A 491 19.68 -21.45 -5.08
N THR A 492 19.50 -22.70 -5.52
CA THR A 492 20.53 -23.52 -6.16
C THR A 492 20.50 -23.35 -7.69
N PHE A 493 21.68 -23.18 -8.31
CA PHE A 493 21.84 -22.92 -9.75
C PHE A 493 22.87 -23.89 -10.37
N PRO A 494 22.53 -24.68 -11.41
CA PRO A 494 21.17 -24.89 -11.92
C PRO A 494 20.28 -25.60 -10.89
N PRO A 495 18.93 -25.51 -10.99
CA PRO A 495 18.04 -26.31 -10.15
C PRO A 495 18.35 -27.80 -10.26
N LEU A 496 18.30 -28.49 -9.12
CA LEU A 496 18.53 -29.94 -9.06
C LEU A 496 17.30 -30.75 -9.52
N GLY A 497 16.16 -30.09 -9.68
CA GLY A 497 14.88 -30.66 -10.07
C GLY A 497 13.72 -29.80 -9.55
N PRO A 498 12.49 -30.35 -9.56
CA PRO A 498 11.32 -29.65 -9.02
C PRO A 498 11.56 -29.18 -7.57
N ILE A 499 11.28 -27.91 -7.30
CA ILE A 499 11.41 -27.34 -5.97
C ILE A 499 10.16 -27.75 -5.16
N PRO A 500 10.32 -28.18 -3.89
CA PRO A 500 9.18 -28.52 -3.05
C PRO A 500 8.24 -27.32 -2.86
N THR A 501 7.00 -27.56 -2.42
CA THR A 501 6.11 -26.48 -1.98
C THR A 501 6.76 -25.76 -0.79
N ALA A 502 6.65 -24.43 -0.74
CA ALA A 502 7.10 -23.65 0.40
C ALA A 502 6.41 -24.11 1.70
N PRO A 503 7.06 -23.98 2.87
CA PRO A 503 6.42 -24.24 4.13
C PRO A 503 5.18 -23.36 4.33
N ASN A 504 4.17 -23.91 4.99
CA ASN A 504 2.89 -23.25 5.21
C ASN A 504 2.97 -22.26 6.38
N SER A 505 2.84 -20.97 6.09
CA SER A 505 2.84 -19.90 7.10
C SER A 505 1.69 -20.00 8.11
N SER A 506 0.59 -20.66 7.76
CA SER A 506 -0.54 -20.88 8.68
C SER A 506 -0.25 -21.87 9.81
N GLU A 507 0.88 -22.61 9.74
CA GLU A 507 1.29 -23.46 10.84
C GLU A 507 1.70 -22.62 12.07
N PRO A 508 1.40 -23.06 13.31
CA PRO A 508 1.66 -22.26 14.50
C PRO A 508 3.13 -21.84 14.64
N GLY A 509 3.35 -20.52 14.59
CA GLY A 509 4.67 -19.89 14.72
C GLY A 509 5.44 -19.70 13.41
N CYS A 510 4.83 -20.02 12.26
CA CYS A 510 5.45 -19.89 10.94
C CYS A 510 5.03 -18.63 10.15
N ALA A 511 4.10 -17.81 10.65
CA ALA A 511 3.82 -16.46 10.12
C ALA A 511 4.91 -15.49 10.58
N VAL A 512 6.12 -15.65 10.05
CA VAL A 512 7.32 -14.96 10.55
C VAL A 512 7.39 -13.53 10.03
N TRP A 513 6.87 -13.27 8.83
CA TRP A 513 6.88 -11.93 8.25
C TRP A 513 6.05 -10.95 9.07
N ASP A 514 4.81 -11.31 9.42
CA ASP A 514 3.91 -10.48 10.25
C ASP A 514 4.53 -10.14 11.60
N ASP A 515 5.16 -11.12 12.24
CA ASP A 515 5.84 -10.93 13.53
C ASP A 515 7.03 -9.96 13.41
N ILE A 516 7.79 -10.03 12.32
CA ILE A 516 8.92 -9.12 12.07
C ILE A 516 8.39 -7.70 11.83
N VAL A 517 7.38 -7.54 10.97
CA VAL A 517 6.77 -6.24 10.70
C VAL A 517 6.23 -5.63 12.00
N ALA A 518 5.45 -6.38 12.78
CA ALA A 518 4.91 -5.93 14.04
C ALA A 518 6.02 -5.49 15.01
N ALA A 519 7.04 -6.34 15.22
CA ALA A 519 8.17 -6.03 16.09
C ALA A 519 8.94 -4.78 15.65
N THR A 520 9.08 -4.58 14.34
CA THR A 520 9.79 -3.44 13.77
C THR A 520 9.01 -2.15 13.96
N VAL A 521 7.68 -2.17 13.72
CA VAL A 521 6.80 -1.01 13.96
C VAL A 521 6.83 -0.58 15.44
N TYR A 522 6.95 -1.52 16.38
CA TYR A 522 7.05 -1.20 17.81
C TYR A 522 8.28 -0.33 18.16
N ILE A 523 9.40 -0.49 17.44
CA ILE A 523 10.64 0.25 17.71
C ILE A 523 10.88 1.40 16.73
N ASN A 524 10.28 1.32 15.54
CA ASN A 524 10.29 2.37 14.52
C ASN A 524 8.84 2.62 14.05
N PRO A 525 8.14 3.61 14.62
CA PRO A 525 6.77 3.93 14.21
C PRO A 525 6.69 4.50 12.78
N CYS A 526 7.82 4.83 12.15
CA CYS A 526 7.91 5.18 10.73
C CYS A 526 8.55 4.06 9.90
N PHE A 527 8.45 2.80 10.34
CA PHE A 527 8.81 1.67 9.51
C PHE A 527 7.88 1.59 8.29
N ASN A 528 8.48 1.48 7.11
CA ASN A 528 7.77 1.36 5.85
C ASN A 528 8.17 0.05 5.15
N ILE A 529 7.22 -0.88 5.01
CA ILE A 529 7.45 -2.15 4.31
C ILE A 529 7.80 -1.96 2.83
N TYR A 530 7.40 -0.84 2.23
CA TYR A 530 7.71 -0.52 0.84
C TYR A 530 9.14 -0.01 0.66
N HIS A 531 9.81 0.46 1.73
CA HIS A 531 11.19 0.96 1.66
C HIS A 531 11.85 0.97 3.05
N LEU A 532 12.70 -0.02 3.31
CA LEU A 532 13.26 -0.31 4.64
C LEU A 532 14.00 0.84 5.33
N ILE A 533 14.53 1.80 4.56
CA ILE A 533 15.36 2.89 5.11
C ILE A 533 14.59 4.20 5.30
N ASP A 534 13.27 4.20 5.14
CA ASP A 534 12.46 5.34 5.55
C ASP A 534 12.53 5.53 7.09
N TYR A 535 12.59 6.80 7.52
CA TYR A 535 12.73 7.17 8.93
C TYR A 535 11.86 8.36 9.29
N CYS A 536 11.55 8.49 10.58
CA CYS A 536 10.74 9.60 11.08
C CYS A 536 11.44 10.96 11.00
N PRO A 537 10.69 12.06 10.82
CA PRO A 537 9.26 12.07 10.50
C PRO A 537 9.01 11.75 9.02
N TYR A 538 7.86 11.14 8.71
CA TYR A 538 7.42 11.07 7.32
C TYR A 538 7.30 12.47 6.74
N LEU A 539 7.84 12.64 5.53
CA LEU A 539 7.76 13.89 4.81
C LEU A 539 6.30 14.12 4.36
N TRP A 540 5.92 15.40 4.25
CA TRP A 540 4.59 15.77 3.75
C TRP A 540 4.37 15.26 2.33
N ASP A 541 3.23 14.64 2.05
CA ASP A 541 2.95 14.03 0.75
C ASP A 541 1.53 14.35 0.32
N GLN A 542 1.40 15.11 -0.77
CA GLN A 542 0.12 15.53 -1.30
C GLN A 542 -0.72 14.36 -1.85
N LEU A 543 -0.06 13.28 -2.26
CA LEU A 543 -0.68 12.09 -2.85
C LEU A 543 -0.91 10.99 -1.80
N GLY A 544 -0.11 10.97 -0.74
CA GLY A 544 -0.33 10.17 0.48
C GLY A 544 0.11 8.72 0.42
N PHE A 545 0.75 8.30 -0.68
CA PHE A 545 1.26 6.94 -0.88
C PHE A 545 2.39 6.95 -1.93
N PRO A 546 3.45 6.14 -1.79
CA PRO A 546 3.70 5.18 -0.70
C PRO A 546 4.19 5.81 0.58
N SER A 547 4.47 7.12 0.58
CA SER A 547 4.92 7.76 1.81
C SER A 547 3.74 7.81 2.78
N LEU A 548 3.94 7.30 3.99
CA LEU A 548 2.92 7.24 5.03
C LEU A 548 2.72 8.62 5.71
N GLY A 549 2.95 9.70 4.96
CA GLY A 549 2.79 11.09 5.36
C GLY A 549 1.34 11.57 5.27
N TRP A 550 0.90 12.32 6.28
CA TRP A 550 -0.48 12.80 6.44
C TRP A 550 -0.81 14.05 5.61
N GLY A 551 -0.57 14.05 4.30
CA GLY A 551 -1.06 15.14 3.44
C GLY A 551 -2.59 15.12 3.29
N PRO A 552 -3.18 16.11 2.60
CA PRO A 552 -4.62 16.17 2.40
C PRO A 552 -5.13 15.04 1.51
N ASN A 553 -4.23 14.37 0.76
CA ASN A 553 -4.46 13.15 -0.03
C ASN A 553 -5.67 13.26 -0.98
N ASP A 554 -5.92 14.47 -1.50
CA ASP A 554 -7.17 14.82 -2.19
C ASP A 554 -6.94 15.50 -3.55
N TYR A 555 -5.69 15.59 -4.04
CA TYR A 555 -5.40 16.30 -5.29
C TYR A 555 -6.25 15.79 -6.47
N PHE A 556 -6.30 14.47 -6.67
CA PHE A 556 -7.12 13.83 -7.70
C PHE A 556 -8.63 13.84 -7.40
N ASN A 557 -9.04 14.19 -6.18
CA ASN A 557 -10.43 14.41 -5.80
C ASN A 557 -10.93 15.84 -6.08
N ARG A 558 -10.04 16.76 -6.45
CA ARG A 558 -10.47 18.12 -6.80
C ARG A 558 -11.16 18.16 -8.15
N THR A 559 -12.33 18.78 -8.19
CA THR A 559 -13.13 18.91 -9.42
C THR A 559 -12.45 19.69 -10.55
N ASP A 560 -11.51 20.59 -10.25
CA ASP A 560 -10.73 21.31 -11.26
C ASP A 560 -9.62 20.43 -11.86
N VAL A 561 -8.99 19.58 -11.05
CA VAL A 561 -8.03 18.56 -11.50
C VAL A 561 -8.72 17.53 -12.39
N GLN A 562 -9.83 16.94 -11.93
CA GLN A 562 -10.58 15.94 -12.71
C GLN A 562 -11.00 16.48 -14.08
N LYS A 563 -11.49 17.72 -14.13
CA LYS A 563 -11.83 18.38 -15.40
C LYS A 563 -10.62 18.62 -16.30
N ALA A 564 -9.46 18.98 -15.72
CA ALA A 564 -8.26 19.25 -16.50
C ALA A 564 -7.72 18.01 -17.22
N ILE A 565 -7.95 16.82 -16.65
CA ILE A 565 -7.53 15.52 -17.20
C ILE A 565 -8.68 14.70 -17.80
N ASN A 566 -9.81 15.35 -18.10
CA ASN A 566 -11.01 14.71 -18.65
C ASN A 566 -11.47 13.45 -17.87
N ALA A 567 -11.22 13.41 -16.57
CA ALA A 567 -11.69 12.35 -15.70
C ALA A 567 -13.18 12.57 -15.36
N PRO A 568 -13.98 11.49 -15.27
CA PRO A 568 -15.34 11.59 -14.75
C PRO A 568 -15.32 12.07 -13.28
N PRO A 569 -16.40 12.70 -12.80
CA PRO A 569 -16.53 13.01 -11.38
C PRO A 569 -16.51 11.73 -10.53
N THR A 570 -15.43 11.56 -9.77
CA THR A 570 -15.16 10.33 -9.02
C THR A 570 -14.64 10.68 -7.62
N ASP A 571 -14.96 9.84 -6.63
CA ASP A 571 -14.25 9.84 -5.35
C ASP A 571 -13.03 8.92 -5.50
N TYR A 572 -11.96 9.50 -6.05
CA TYR A 572 -10.73 8.80 -6.40
C TYR A 572 -10.04 8.28 -5.16
N THR A 573 -9.63 7.01 -5.23
CA THR A 573 -8.73 6.36 -4.29
C THR A 573 -7.57 5.74 -5.05
N ILE A 574 -6.37 5.80 -4.46
CA ILE A 574 -5.17 5.25 -5.12
C ILE A 574 -5.24 3.72 -5.26
N CYS A 575 -5.84 3.05 -4.27
CA CYS A 575 -6.14 1.61 -4.31
C CYS A 575 -7.64 1.41 -4.51
N GLY A 576 -8.02 0.40 -5.28
CA GLY A 576 -9.42 -0.01 -5.43
C GLY A 576 -10.04 -0.41 -4.08
N ASP A 577 -11.38 -0.36 -4.01
CA ASP A 577 -12.11 -0.67 -2.78
C ASP A 577 -12.55 -2.14 -2.71
N SER A 578 -13.13 -2.53 -1.56
CA SER A 578 -13.62 -3.90 -1.32
C SER A 578 -14.73 -4.38 -2.27
N SER A 579 -15.21 -3.53 -3.18
CA SER A 579 -16.22 -3.87 -4.17
C SER A 579 -15.63 -4.61 -5.39
N LEU A 580 -14.31 -4.55 -5.59
CA LEU A 580 -13.63 -5.33 -6.63
C LEU A 580 -13.69 -6.83 -6.30
N GLY A 581 -14.15 -7.65 -7.25
CA GLY A 581 -14.26 -9.11 -7.07
C GLY A 581 -12.90 -9.80 -6.85
N LEU A 582 -11.82 -9.20 -7.36
CA LEU A 582 -10.42 -9.62 -7.12
C LEU A 582 -9.98 -9.44 -5.66
N ILE A 583 -10.64 -8.57 -4.88
CA ILE A 583 -10.35 -8.34 -3.46
C ILE A 583 -11.28 -9.18 -2.58
N ASN A 584 -12.56 -9.32 -2.96
CA ASN A 584 -13.54 -10.10 -2.21
C ASN A 584 -14.52 -10.82 -3.17
N PRO A 585 -14.52 -12.16 -3.26
CA PRO A 585 -13.89 -13.14 -2.35
C PRO A 585 -12.38 -13.32 -2.52
N GLY A 586 -11.75 -12.61 -3.46
CA GLY A 586 -10.34 -12.73 -3.78
C GLY A 586 -10.14 -13.25 -5.21
N ASP A 587 -8.97 -13.01 -5.77
CA ASP A 587 -8.57 -13.58 -7.06
C ASP A 587 -8.52 -15.11 -6.99
N SER A 588 -9.24 -15.74 -7.92
CA SER A 588 -9.32 -17.21 -8.05
C SER A 588 -8.34 -17.80 -9.07
N SER A 589 -7.47 -16.95 -9.64
CA SER A 589 -6.46 -17.35 -10.61
C SER A 589 -5.31 -18.11 -9.96
N ALA A 590 -4.69 -19.01 -10.72
CA ALA A 590 -3.39 -19.52 -10.32
C ALA A 590 -2.36 -18.38 -10.44
N PRO A 591 -1.33 -18.33 -9.57
CA PRO A 591 -0.29 -17.33 -9.69
C PRO A 591 0.37 -17.35 -11.08
N SER A 592 0.67 -16.17 -11.61
CA SER A 592 1.08 -16.03 -13.01
C SER A 592 2.35 -16.82 -13.38
N ALA A 593 3.30 -16.98 -12.47
CA ALA A 593 4.51 -17.80 -12.68
C ALA A 593 4.21 -19.30 -12.83
N LEU A 594 3.09 -19.76 -12.26
CA LEU A 594 2.62 -21.14 -12.37
C LEU A 594 1.69 -21.34 -13.58
N GLY A 595 1.33 -20.26 -14.28
CA GLY A 595 0.40 -20.28 -15.41
C GLY A 595 0.98 -19.59 -16.67
N PRO A 596 0.55 -18.36 -16.99
CA PRO A 596 0.86 -17.69 -18.25
C PRO A 596 2.32 -17.22 -18.41
N LEU A 597 3.01 -16.82 -17.35
CA LEU A 597 4.29 -16.11 -17.45
C LEU A 597 5.39 -16.90 -18.21
N PRO A 598 5.63 -18.21 -17.96
CA PRO A 598 6.59 -18.98 -18.75
C PRO A 598 6.30 -18.95 -20.25
N LYS A 599 5.03 -19.02 -20.66
CA LYS A 599 4.64 -18.98 -22.07
C LYS A 599 4.88 -17.60 -22.69
N VAL A 600 4.64 -16.54 -21.93
CA VAL A 600 4.94 -15.17 -22.39
C VAL A 600 6.45 -15.02 -22.61
N ILE A 601 7.29 -15.52 -21.69
CA ILE A 601 8.75 -15.52 -21.85
C ILE A 601 9.17 -16.24 -23.13
N GLU A 602 8.65 -17.43 -23.39
CA GLU A 602 8.99 -18.22 -24.59
C GLU A 602 8.58 -17.52 -25.89
N ARG A 603 7.43 -16.84 -25.88
CA ARG A 603 6.84 -16.20 -27.07
C ARG A 603 7.47 -14.85 -27.39
N THR A 604 7.84 -14.05 -26.40
CA THR A 604 8.43 -12.72 -26.62
C THR A 604 9.96 -12.75 -26.61
N ASN A 605 10.56 -13.66 -25.84
CA ASN A 605 11.98 -13.64 -25.48
C ASN A 605 12.48 -12.28 -24.97
N ASN A 606 11.59 -11.50 -24.35
CA ASN A 606 11.83 -10.15 -23.90
C ASN A 606 10.98 -9.84 -22.66
N VAL A 607 11.40 -10.39 -21.52
CA VAL A 607 10.72 -10.20 -20.23
C VAL A 607 11.72 -9.71 -19.20
N ILE A 608 11.41 -8.62 -18.51
CA ILE A 608 12.21 -8.08 -17.41
C ILE A 608 11.42 -8.21 -16.11
N ILE A 609 12.05 -8.76 -15.08
CA ILE A 609 11.59 -8.69 -13.70
C ILE A 609 12.59 -7.85 -12.92
N GLY A 610 12.17 -6.64 -12.54
CA GLY A 610 12.92 -5.76 -11.65
C GLY A 610 12.54 -5.97 -10.20
N HIS A 611 13.47 -5.75 -9.27
CA HIS A 611 13.16 -5.80 -7.83
C HIS A 611 13.97 -4.76 -7.07
N GLY A 612 13.29 -3.90 -6.31
CA GLY A 612 13.92 -3.05 -5.30
C GLY A 612 14.56 -3.89 -4.20
N TRP A 613 15.82 -3.62 -3.90
CA TRP A 613 16.57 -4.39 -2.90
C TRP A 613 16.13 -4.08 -1.46
N LEU A 614 15.44 -2.95 -1.25
CA LEU A 614 14.90 -2.49 0.04
C LEU A 614 13.39 -2.69 0.16
N ASP A 615 12.77 -3.45 -0.74
CA ASP A 615 11.38 -3.89 -0.60
C ASP A 615 11.27 -5.00 0.45
N TYR A 616 10.37 -4.83 1.40
CA TYR A 616 10.04 -5.83 2.41
C TYR A 616 8.59 -6.30 2.31
N LEU A 617 7.79 -5.79 1.38
CA LEU A 617 6.47 -6.33 1.07
C LEU A 617 6.61 -7.56 0.18
N LEU A 618 7.33 -7.43 -0.94
CA LEU A 618 7.70 -8.53 -1.81
C LEU A 618 9.22 -8.67 -1.79
N LEU A 619 9.75 -9.88 -1.74
CA LEU A 619 11.18 -10.08 -1.52
C LEU A 619 11.86 -10.62 -2.77
N ALA A 620 12.98 -9.98 -3.15
CA ALA A 620 13.76 -10.33 -4.34
C ALA A 620 14.16 -11.82 -4.36
N ASN A 621 14.50 -12.39 -3.20
CA ASN A 621 14.83 -13.80 -3.08
C ASN A 621 13.61 -14.72 -3.25
N GLY A 622 12.40 -14.31 -2.86
CA GLY A 622 11.16 -15.04 -3.11
C GLY A 622 10.78 -15.04 -4.59
N THR A 623 10.97 -13.91 -5.27
CA THR A 623 10.84 -13.80 -6.72
C THR A 623 11.87 -14.70 -7.44
N LEU A 624 13.12 -14.71 -6.98
CA LEU A 624 14.16 -15.56 -7.56
C LEU A 624 13.88 -17.06 -7.30
N ALA A 625 13.42 -17.44 -6.12
CA ALA A 625 12.96 -18.79 -5.81
C ALA A 625 11.80 -19.22 -6.72
N THR A 626 10.86 -18.31 -6.98
CA THR A 626 9.79 -18.54 -7.96
C THR A 626 10.33 -18.80 -9.35
N ILE A 627 11.27 -17.97 -9.83
CA ILE A 627 11.91 -18.15 -11.14
C ILE A 627 12.63 -19.50 -11.23
N GLN A 628 13.33 -19.92 -10.18
CA GLN A 628 14.00 -21.21 -10.13
C GLN A 628 13.04 -22.41 -10.22
N ASN A 629 11.77 -22.22 -9.88
CA ASN A 629 10.74 -23.25 -10.04
C ASN A 629 10.09 -23.25 -11.43
N MET A 630 10.17 -22.16 -12.19
CA MET A 630 9.63 -22.08 -13.54
C MET A 630 10.45 -22.93 -14.52
N THR A 631 9.78 -23.50 -15.53
CA THR A 631 10.44 -24.09 -16.70
C THR A 631 10.03 -23.32 -17.94
N TRP A 632 11.02 -22.83 -18.69
CA TRP A 632 10.81 -22.12 -19.96
C TRP A 632 11.94 -22.41 -20.93
N ASN A 633 11.64 -22.41 -22.21
CA ASN A 633 12.61 -22.64 -23.29
C ASN A 633 13.44 -23.92 -23.05
N GLY A 634 12.80 -24.96 -22.50
CA GLY A 634 13.35 -26.30 -22.30
C GLY A 634 14.24 -26.53 -21.07
N LYS A 635 14.37 -25.55 -20.16
CA LYS A 635 15.13 -25.73 -18.90
C LYS A 635 14.41 -25.09 -17.70
N GLN A 636 14.54 -25.71 -16.54
CA GLN A 636 14.03 -25.20 -15.26
C GLN A 636 15.00 -24.18 -14.66
N GLY A 637 14.50 -23.01 -14.26
CA GLY A 637 15.26 -21.97 -13.57
C GLY A 637 16.45 -21.42 -14.37
N PHE A 638 17.07 -20.36 -13.85
CA PHE A 638 18.36 -19.93 -14.32
C PHE A 638 19.42 -21.01 -14.08
N GLN A 639 20.31 -21.16 -15.05
CA GLN A 639 21.36 -22.18 -15.00
C GLN A 639 22.62 -21.68 -14.31
N THR A 640 22.72 -20.36 -14.14
CA THR A 640 23.78 -19.69 -13.39
C THR A 640 23.16 -18.67 -12.44
N ARG A 641 23.80 -18.48 -11.28
CA ARG A 641 23.39 -17.47 -10.31
C ARG A 641 23.50 -16.07 -10.95
N PRO A 642 22.50 -15.18 -10.77
CA PRO A 642 22.62 -13.78 -11.13
C PRO A 642 23.85 -13.12 -10.49
N SER A 643 24.70 -12.49 -11.30
CA SER A 643 25.96 -11.90 -10.81
C SER A 643 26.47 -10.71 -11.62
N ASP A 644 25.88 -10.41 -12.77
CA ASP A 644 26.41 -9.33 -13.61
C ASP A 644 26.06 -7.98 -13.01
N GLU A 645 26.96 -7.01 -13.13
CA GLU A 645 26.76 -5.68 -12.56
C GLU A 645 25.69 -4.90 -13.35
N PHE A 646 24.67 -4.39 -12.64
CA PHE A 646 23.69 -3.50 -13.24
C PHE A 646 24.20 -2.06 -13.24
N PHE A 647 24.43 -1.48 -14.43
CA PHE A 647 24.94 -0.13 -14.58
C PHE A 647 23.84 0.89 -14.96
N VAL A 648 23.74 1.95 -14.16
CA VAL A 648 22.88 3.11 -14.39
C VAL A 648 23.76 4.34 -14.71
N PRO A 649 23.53 5.04 -15.83
CA PRO A 649 24.31 6.24 -16.18
C PRO A 649 24.14 7.37 -15.19
N TYR A 650 25.17 8.22 -15.11
CA TYR A 650 25.05 9.49 -14.40
C TYR A 650 24.15 10.43 -15.19
N HIS A 651 23.41 11.27 -14.49
CA HIS A 651 22.58 12.30 -15.12
C HIS A 651 23.22 13.67 -14.94
N PRO A 652 23.23 14.53 -15.98
CA PRO A 652 23.80 15.88 -15.87
C PRO A 652 23.23 16.70 -14.72
N GLY A 653 21.96 16.48 -14.37
CA GLY A 653 21.31 17.09 -13.21
C GLY A 653 21.95 16.79 -11.85
N LEU A 654 22.81 15.77 -11.73
CA LEU A 654 23.62 15.55 -10.53
C LEU A 654 24.68 16.64 -10.35
N ALA A 655 25.21 17.21 -11.44
CA ALA A 655 26.15 18.32 -11.38
C ALA A 655 25.49 19.59 -10.81
N GLU A 656 24.20 19.80 -11.09
CA GLU A 656 23.42 20.90 -10.53
C GLU A 656 23.26 20.74 -9.02
N ILE A 657 22.92 19.53 -8.55
CA ILE A 657 22.83 19.22 -7.11
C ILE A 657 24.17 19.45 -6.41
N LEU A 658 25.28 18.93 -6.96
CA LEU A 658 26.60 19.13 -6.38
C LEU A 658 26.98 20.62 -6.33
N TYR A 659 26.60 21.38 -7.35
CA TYR A 659 26.81 22.83 -7.34
C TYR A 659 26.01 23.54 -6.23
N GLU A 660 24.73 23.18 -6.05
CA GLU A 660 23.92 23.72 -4.95
C GLU A 660 24.52 23.38 -3.58
N ILE A 661 24.96 22.12 -3.38
CA ILE A 661 25.56 21.67 -2.11
C ILE A 661 26.90 22.36 -1.82
N ASP A 662 27.79 22.44 -2.81
CA ASP A 662 29.16 22.94 -2.60
C ASP A 662 29.23 24.47 -2.50
N TYR A 663 28.28 25.18 -3.12
CA TYR A 663 28.36 26.63 -3.28
C TYR A 663 27.20 27.42 -2.64
N GLN A 664 26.12 26.78 -2.21
CA GLN A 664 25.04 27.44 -1.48
C GLN A 664 25.02 27.03 0.01
N PRO A 665 24.87 27.98 0.95
CA PRO A 665 24.70 27.65 2.36
C PRO A 665 23.36 26.93 2.63
N ILE A 666 22.35 27.15 1.78
CA ILE A 666 21.05 26.47 1.75
C ILE A 666 20.66 26.36 0.27
N PRO A 667 20.42 25.14 -0.27
CA PRO A 667 19.98 24.98 -1.65
C PRO A 667 18.74 25.82 -1.97
N ALA A 668 18.75 26.54 -3.10
CA ALA A 668 17.65 27.43 -3.47
C ALA A 668 16.46 26.67 -4.09
N THR A 669 16.71 25.46 -4.59
CA THR A 669 15.70 24.55 -5.15
C THR A 669 15.86 23.17 -4.52
N PRO A 670 14.76 22.42 -4.30
CA PRO A 670 14.85 21.01 -3.90
C PRO A 670 15.77 20.24 -4.86
N ALA A 671 16.53 19.29 -4.33
CA ALA A 671 17.28 18.37 -5.18
C ALA A 671 16.28 17.46 -5.90
N THR A 672 15.91 17.81 -7.12
CA THR A 672 14.87 17.10 -7.90
C THR A 672 15.41 15.93 -8.73
N ASN A 673 16.73 15.82 -8.86
CA ASN A 673 17.41 14.76 -9.63
C ASN A 673 17.91 13.65 -8.69
N VAL A 674 17.00 12.94 -8.01
CA VAL A 674 17.35 11.93 -6.97
C VAL A 674 17.75 10.55 -7.52
N ALA A 675 18.09 10.40 -8.80
CA ALA A 675 18.53 9.09 -9.27
C ALA A 675 19.96 8.80 -8.81
N GLY A 676 20.14 7.70 -8.09
CA GLY A 676 21.45 7.07 -7.99
C GLY A 676 22.00 6.74 -9.39
N ALA A 677 23.32 6.65 -9.50
CA ALA A 677 24.03 6.25 -10.70
C ALA A 677 25.22 5.33 -10.37
N GLY A 678 25.80 4.70 -11.39
CA GLY A 678 26.89 3.74 -11.26
C GLY A 678 26.38 2.30 -11.20
N ILE A 679 27.07 1.45 -10.44
CA ILE A 679 26.65 0.06 -10.23
C ILE A 679 25.56 0.03 -9.16
N LEU A 680 24.31 -0.15 -9.58
CA LEU A 680 23.12 -0.08 -8.74
C LEU A 680 22.38 -1.40 -8.63
N GLY A 681 23.11 -2.50 -8.61
CA GLY A 681 22.57 -3.81 -8.29
C GLY A 681 23.13 -4.90 -9.20
N THR A 682 22.36 -5.95 -9.36
CA THR A 682 22.75 -7.15 -10.09
C THR A 682 21.74 -7.44 -11.19
N THR A 683 22.20 -7.80 -12.38
CA THR A 683 21.35 -8.22 -13.50
C THR A 683 21.75 -9.61 -13.97
N HIS A 684 20.81 -10.33 -14.58
CA HIS A 684 21.06 -11.60 -15.26
C HIS A 684 20.05 -11.80 -16.37
N THR A 685 20.49 -12.17 -17.57
CA THR A 685 19.60 -12.46 -18.70
C THR A 685 19.85 -13.87 -19.21
N GLU A 686 18.80 -14.68 -19.28
CA GLU A 686 18.88 -16.04 -19.78
C GLU A 686 17.59 -16.47 -20.46
N ARG A 687 17.72 -16.93 -21.72
CA ARG A 687 16.60 -17.46 -22.53
C ARG A 687 15.38 -16.53 -22.57
N GLY A 688 15.61 -15.23 -22.73
CA GLY A 688 14.55 -14.23 -22.88
C GLY A 688 13.93 -13.69 -21.59
N LEU A 689 14.40 -14.15 -20.42
CA LEU A 689 14.04 -13.58 -19.12
C LEU A 689 15.26 -12.85 -18.53
N THR A 690 15.04 -11.63 -18.09
CA THR A 690 15.99 -10.81 -17.35
C THR A 690 15.50 -10.60 -15.92
N PHE A 691 16.34 -10.89 -14.93
CA PHE A 691 16.11 -10.54 -13.54
C PHE A 691 17.11 -9.47 -13.13
N VAL A 692 16.64 -8.40 -12.50
CA VAL A 692 17.48 -7.29 -12.06
C VAL A 692 17.08 -6.81 -10.67
N THR A 693 18.06 -6.73 -9.76
CA THR A 693 17.89 -6.07 -8.47
C THR A 693 18.38 -4.63 -8.55
N VAL A 694 17.70 -3.73 -7.84
CA VAL A 694 18.03 -2.30 -7.81
C VAL A 694 18.36 -1.87 -6.39
N ASN A 695 19.63 -1.56 -6.16
CA ASN A 695 20.10 -1.03 -4.88
C ASN A 695 19.44 0.32 -4.62
N HIS A 696 19.10 0.58 -3.34
CA HIS A 696 18.42 1.79 -2.85
C HIS A 696 16.96 1.97 -3.32
N ALA A 697 16.42 1.07 -4.14
CA ALA A 697 15.00 1.07 -4.45
C ALA A 697 14.23 0.20 -3.45
N GLY A 698 13.07 0.68 -3.02
CA GLY A 698 12.02 -0.11 -2.43
C GLY A 698 11.07 -0.69 -3.48
N HIS A 699 9.84 -1.00 -3.08
CA HIS A 699 8.77 -1.62 -3.89
C HIS A 699 8.50 -0.90 -5.23
N GLU A 700 8.69 0.42 -5.26
CA GLU A 700 8.43 1.27 -6.42
C GLU A 700 9.74 1.77 -7.02
N ILE A 701 10.44 0.93 -7.78
CA ILE A 701 11.73 1.30 -8.42
C ILE A 701 11.69 2.68 -9.11
N PRO A 702 10.67 3.04 -9.90
CA PRO A 702 10.64 4.34 -10.56
C PRO A 702 10.52 5.53 -9.59
N GLN A 703 9.92 5.32 -8.41
CA GLN A 703 9.79 6.35 -7.38
C GLN A 703 11.12 6.59 -6.65
N TYR A 704 11.80 5.51 -6.24
CA TYR A 704 13.02 5.59 -5.42
C TYR A 704 14.29 5.79 -6.26
N VAL A 705 14.41 5.09 -7.40
CA VAL A 705 15.59 5.12 -8.27
C VAL A 705 15.16 5.28 -9.74
N PRO A 706 14.62 6.45 -10.12
CA PRO A 706 14.00 6.67 -11.44
C PRO A 706 14.95 6.40 -12.62
N GLY A 707 16.26 6.66 -12.46
CA GLY A 707 17.26 6.37 -13.49
C GLY A 707 17.43 4.87 -13.78
N ALA A 708 17.30 4.01 -12.77
CA ALA A 708 17.34 2.56 -12.94
C ALA A 708 16.12 2.07 -13.73
N SER A 709 14.93 2.54 -13.34
CA SER A 709 13.67 2.25 -14.03
C SER A 709 13.73 2.68 -15.51
N TYR A 710 14.22 3.89 -15.78
CA TYR A 710 14.45 4.38 -17.14
C TYR A 710 15.37 3.46 -17.95
N ARG A 711 16.47 3.02 -17.32
CA ARG A 711 17.44 2.09 -17.92
C ARG A 711 16.85 0.71 -18.22
N HIS A 712 15.94 0.20 -17.38
CA HIS A 712 15.19 -1.03 -17.68
C HIS A 712 14.37 -0.88 -18.97
N LEU A 713 13.65 0.25 -19.11
CA LEU A 713 12.84 0.50 -20.30
C LEU A 713 13.70 0.65 -21.56
N GLU A 714 14.88 1.28 -21.49
CA GLU A 714 15.82 1.33 -22.62
C GLU A 714 16.19 -0.07 -23.12
N PHE A 715 16.41 -1.01 -22.20
CA PHE A 715 16.74 -2.38 -22.56
C PHE A 715 15.52 -3.13 -23.13
N LEU A 716 14.34 -2.99 -22.51
CA LEU A 716 13.08 -3.58 -22.98
C LEU A 716 12.77 -3.19 -24.44
N LEU A 717 12.98 -1.92 -24.77
CA LEU A 717 12.77 -1.33 -26.10
C LEU A 717 13.92 -1.61 -27.08
N GLY A 718 14.95 -2.34 -26.66
CA GLY A 718 16.12 -2.68 -27.47
C GLY A 718 17.01 -1.48 -27.83
N ARG A 719 16.96 -0.40 -27.03
CA ARG A 719 17.80 0.79 -27.22
C ARG A 719 19.25 0.55 -26.79
N ILE A 720 19.44 -0.37 -25.85
CA ILE A 720 20.75 -0.83 -25.38
C ILE A 720 20.83 -2.36 -25.47
N PRO A 721 22.03 -2.94 -25.65
CA PRO A 721 22.18 -4.38 -25.84
C PRO A 721 22.15 -5.19 -24.53
N SER A 722 22.33 -4.54 -23.37
CA SER A 722 22.41 -5.18 -22.06
C SER A 722 22.27 -4.12 -20.95
N LEU A 723 21.73 -4.52 -19.78
CA LEU A 723 21.74 -3.70 -18.57
C LEU A 723 23.14 -3.53 -17.94
N THR A 724 24.14 -4.28 -18.41
CA THR A 724 25.57 -4.08 -18.08
C THR A 724 26.24 -2.99 -18.93
N THR A 725 25.53 -2.41 -19.90
CA THR A 725 26.11 -1.45 -20.85
C THR A 725 26.49 -0.16 -20.15
N MET A 726 27.80 0.08 -20.04
CA MET A 726 28.35 1.37 -19.62
C MET A 726 28.24 2.39 -20.76
N GLY A 727 27.49 3.46 -20.54
CA GLY A 727 27.22 4.50 -21.53
C GLY A 727 26.22 5.53 -21.01
N ASP A 728 25.86 6.48 -21.86
CA ASP A 728 24.85 7.49 -21.54
C ASP A 728 23.43 6.88 -21.59
N PHE A 729 22.45 7.58 -21.04
CA PHE A 729 21.07 7.39 -21.46
C PHE A 729 20.95 7.75 -22.96
N THR A 730 20.19 6.97 -23.71
CA THR A 730 20.02 7.10 -25.18
C THR A 730 19.33 8.39 -25.60
N THR A 731 18.67 9.07 -24.66
CA THR A 731 18.07 10.40 -24.82
C THR A 731 19.00 11.53 -24.38
N GLN A 732 20.23 11.22 -23.98
CA GLN A 732 21.22 12.17 -23.49
C GLN A 732 22.54 12.02 -24.26
N SER A 733 23.39 13.05 -24.15
CA SER A 733 24.73 13.03 -24.74
C SER A 733 25.69 13.80 -23.84
N GLY A 734 26.77 13.16 -23.37
CA GLY A 734 27.76 13.84 -22.54
C GLY A 734 28.86 12.98 -21.91
N ASN A 735 28.93 11.68 -22.21
CA ASN A 735 29.91 10.73 -21.64
C ASN A 735 29.82 10.62 -20.10
N TYR A 736 28.63 10.30 -19.62
CA TYR A 736 28.21 10.08 -18.24
C TYR A 736 28.50 8.65 -17.75
N THR A 737 29.65 8.10 -18.14
CA THR A 737 30.11 6.74 -17.79
C THR A 737 30.70 6.63 -16.38
N GLY A 738 30.85 7.75 -15.67
CA GLY A 738 31.39 7.80 -14.30
C GLY A 738 32.91 7.85 -14.19
N THR A 739 33.66 7.88 -15.30
CA THR A 739 35.13 8.01 -15.28
C THR A 739 35.63 9.42 -14.98
N THR A 740 34.74 10.40 -14.94
CA THR A 740 35.02 11.81 -14.63
C THR A 740 33.73 12.39 -14.04
N PRO A 741 33.77 13.17 -12.94
CA PRO A 741 32.58 13.90 -12.50
C PRO A 741 32.01 14.68 -13.69
N PRO A 742 30.68 14.73 -13.89
CA PRO A 742 30.11 15.50 -14.99
C PRO A 742 30.67 16.93 -14.94
N SER A 743 31.55 17.25 -15.89
CA SER A 743 32.18 18.56 -15.96
C SER A 743 31.14 19.56 -16.47
N LYS A 744 31.07 20.73 -15.84
CA LYS A 744 30.18 21.85 -16.16
C LYS A 744 30.02 22.12 -17.65
#